data_AF-A0A1J5DCG4-F1
#
_entry.id   AF-A0A1J5DCG4-F1
#
_cell.length_a   1.000
_cell.length_b   1.000
_cell.length_c   1.000
_cell.angle_alpha   90.00
_cell.angle_beta   90.00
_cell.angle_gamma   90.00
#
_symmetry.space_group_name_H-M   'P 1'
#
loop_
_entity.id
_entity.type
_entity.pdbx_description
1 polymer ?
#
loop_
_entity_poly.entity_id
_entity_poly.type
_entity_poly.pdbx_seq_one_letter_code
_entity_poly.pdbx_strand_id
1 'polypeptide(L)'
;MARSKILLLLPGAFLFLLLCGSAAATESTAQAPIGPVISSVSFQVSSPFLISYVELTGLIKVRPGDRLTREGVRASIRGLYEKSIFLEVSAFTRESDGKVDLLFFLRPFPLVAEIEVAGAKQFTPAQIIQASRLKRGAPVEGKDLPAAEEAVKGFLTRKGFVRGTATVSVTCNVENGGGKVLVTVAEGEPAVVGNLRFPGATRFTPEEMARFLGAEAGKPYDFHRWEKGLTRLRSEYKGAGFLTVHLTDAVERCEPSSDLLCPVVTVEEGRRYDVRWEGVSAFTPDRLAEGTGLRADEEISEGALVHDLRERLVAFYRGRGYLRFDADVTVEKPNADRTPLVVSVVEGKRGYVKDVRIEGNRGLSEKTFHGQVTTKGRGVFHWITDSGHYSDEEWNDDMNAIVGLYQKSGYARMKILGVDDVWDDRGGIVKTIRIEEGPRYRVREIVFKGNDHSLRTGLLGLMRNKEGAYLDYPGAEADQEAVAKNYRDSGYLDVRVESEVIFDENASAALRFAIVEGPRYRLGNTVVRGTLLTEAEAILRENPIAPGGTAGEKDLLRFQQAVYATGLYKSVRVQRVKRPEEGVLDLVFEVEETLFFEVEFGGGWGTDTGFRGLLGAKEKNLDGLGRSVSAQAIVSQKEQKFIGDLREPWIFGNRWKWEGGLTGFYDKAERVSFDLRQVSIVASITRKVFERSSVSLQYELSRDEVSNVAPGAVLSPEDQGYATIAAVRALAALDFRDNPFNPKKGALLSGSAEVATLPLGSSVDYWKLSGQSSFYFAVLRHSTIVLSGRAGTARAFGGTQEVPIQKRFFLGGRTTVRGFKEDTLGAKAADGTPTGGDMMVNLNTELRVPLRGELIGAVFVDAGSVWFARNTVGGFDLRKTSGLGLRYLTPVGPIGLDYGWKLDQREGETAAEWHFTVGAVF
;
A
#
# COMPACT_ATOMS: atom_id res chain seq x y z
N MET A 1 -7.45 42.16 -41.86
CA MET A 1 -7.64 43.34 -42.74
C MET A 1 -8.48 44.38 -42.02
N ALA A 2 -8.31 45.68 -42.35
CA ALA A 2 -9.11 46.80 -41.83
C ALA A 2 -10.59 46.72 -42.33
N ARG A 3 -11.58 47.47 -41.83
CA ARG A 3 -11.70 48.95 -41.67
C ARG A 3 -12.71 49.27 -40.52
N SER A 4 -12.46 50.24 -39.62
CA SER A 4 -12.48 51.72 -39.76
C SER A 4 -13.90 52.26 -40.01
N LYS A 5 -14.46 53.29 -39.31
CA LYS A 5 -13.93 54.57 -38.76
C LYS A 5 -14.65 54.91 -37.42
N ILE A 6 -14.07 55.54 -36.38
CA ILE A 6 -13.50 56.92 -36.22
C ILE A 6 -14.60 58.01 -36.39
N LEU A 7 -15.14 58.62 -35.31
CA LEU A 7 -14.68 59.81 -34.51
C LEU A 7 -15.30 61.15 -35.06
N LEU A 8 -15.54 62.29 -34.38
CA LEU A 8 -14.95 63.02 -33.21
C LEU A 8 -15.97 63.99 -32.49
N LEU A 9 -15.69 64.32 -31.21
CA LEU A 9 -15.77 65.65 -30.51
C LEU A 9 -17.08 66.37 -30.03
N LEU A 10 -16.96 66.83 -28.77
CA LEU A 10 -17.57 67.97 -28.03
C LEU A 10 -17.14 69.35 -28.62
N PRO A 11 -17.53 70.56 -28.11
CA PRO A 11 -18.20 70.94 -26.84
C PRO A 11 -19.28 72.06 -26.97
N GLY A 12 -19.75 72.61 -25.83
CA GLY A 12 -20.43 73.92 -25.78
C GLY A 12 -21.20 74.18 -24.47
N ALA A 13 -20.91 75.28 -23.78
CA ALA A 13 -21.58 75.70 -22.54
C ALA A 13 -22.37 77.00 -22.74
N PHE A 14 -23.49 77.21 -22.02
CA PHE A 14 -23.71 78.40 -21.17
C PHE A 14 -25.00 78.34 -20.31
N LEU A 15 -25.10 79.35 -19.43
CA LEU A 15 -26.04 79.60 -18.33
C LEU A 15 -27.27 80.43 -18.78
N PHE A 16 -28.49 80.22 -18.24
CA PHE A 16 -29.27 81.22 -17.45
C PHE A 16 -30.69 80.77 -17.00
N LEU A 17 -31.25 81.51 -16.02
CA LEU A 17 -32.54 81.33 -15.33
C LEU A 17 -33.79 81.74 -16.15
N LEU A 18 -34.97 81.26 -15.74
CA LEU A 18 -36.07 82.13 -15.25
C LEU A 18 -37.15 81.38 -14.44
N LEU A 19 -37.87 82.13 -13.58
CA LEU A 19 -38.87 81.64 -12.60
C LEU A 19 -40.29 81.60 -13.18
N CYS A 20 -41.15 80.71 -12.65
CA CYS A 20 -42.31 81.04 -11.79
C CYS A 20 -43.34 79.89 -11.72
N GLY A 21 -44.01 79.72 -10.57
CA GLY A 21 -45.21 78.88 -10.46
C GLY A 21 -45.30 78.01 -9.21
N SER A 22 -45.70 78.59 -8.09
CA SER A 22 -45.95 77.86 -6.85
C SER A 22 -47.28 77.11 -6.90
N ALA A 23 -47.27 75.78 -6.79
CA ALA A 23 -48.43 74.98 -6.39
C ALA A 23 -47.94 73.87 -5.46
N ALA A 24 -48.27 73.97 -4.17
CA ALA A 24 -47.86 72.98 -3.18
C ALA A 24 -48.78 71.75 -3.26
N ALA A 25 -48.33 70.71 -3.96
CA ALA A 25 -48.85 69.36 -3.82
C ALA A 25 -47.90 68.55 -2.94
N THR A 26 -48.35 68.14 -1.77
CA THR A 26 -47.58 67.27 -0.87
C THR A 26 -47.57 65.84 -1.42
N GLU A 27 -46.59 65.53 -2.26
CA GLU A 27 -46.23 64.13 -2.52
C GLU A 27 -45.58 63.55 -1.26
N SER A 28 -46.35 62.69 -0.59
CA SER A 28 -45.86 61.89 0.52
C SER A 28 -44.70 61.03 0.04
N THR A 29 -43.49 61.33 0.51
CA THR A 29 -42.36 60.42 0.39
C THR A 29 -42.61 59.23 1.30
N ALA A 30 -43.32 58.24 0.77
CA ALA A 30 -43.52 56.95 1.40
C ALA A 30 -42.13 56.32 1.61
N GLN A 31 -41.61 56.46 2.84
CA GLN A 31 -40.38 55.80 3.25
C GLN A 31 -40.52 54.31 2.97
N ALA A 32 -39.55 53.73 2.26
CA ALA A 32 -39.50 52.29 2.04
C ALA A 32 -39.64 51.60 3.41
N PRO A 33 -40.56 50.62 3.56
CA PRO A 33 -40.91 50.08 4.87
C PRO A 33 -39.65 49.60 5.57
N ILE A 34 -39.42 50.13 6.77
CA ILE A 34 -38.22 49.89 7.56
C ILE A 34 -38.19 48.42 7.93
N GLY A 35 -37.42 47.63 7.17
CA GLY A 35 -37.35 46.18 7.34
C GLY A 35 -36.92 45.80 8.76
N PRO A 36 -37.49 44.72 9.32
CA PRO A 36 -37.10 44.20 10.63
C PRO A 36 -35.60 43.85 10.64
N VAL A 37 -35.01 43.91 11.81
CA VAL A 37 -33.59 43.60 12.00
C VAL A 37 -33.41 42.08 11.97
N ILE A 38 -32.42 41.61 11.22
CA ILE A 38 -32.09 40.19 11.11
C ILE A 38 -31.50 39.72 12.45
N SER A 39 -32.21 38.88 13.19
CA SER A 39 -31.75 38.29 14.45
C SER A 39 -30.71 37.20 14.22
N SER A 40 -30.96 36.35 13.23
CA SER A 40 -30.09 35.23 12.88
C SER A 40 -30.13 34.93 11.39
N VAL A 41 -29.06 34.35 10.87
CA VAL A 41 -29.03 33.75 9.53
C VAL A 41 -28.64 32.30 9.68
N SER A 42 -29.41 31.40 9.07
CA SER A 42 -29.23 29.95 9.17
C SER A 42 -29.33 29.30 7.79
N PHE A 43 -28.76 28.10 7.66
CA PHE A 43 -28.82 27.31 6.43
C PHE A 43 -29.35 25.92 6.75
N GLN A 44 -30.28 25.42 5.93
CA GLN A 44 -30.77 24.05 5.97
C GLN A 44 -30.47 23.42 4.61
N VAL A 45 -29.64 22.39 4.59
CA VAL A 45 -29.28 21.67 3.36
C VAL A 45 -30.12 20.40 3.28
N SER A 46 -30.74 20.12 2.13
CA SER A 46 -31.66 18.99 1.96
C SER A 46 -30.97 17.61 1.83
N SER A 47 -29.68 17.54 2.12
CA SER A 47 -28.78 16.40 1.91
C SER A 47 -27.47 16.67 2.68
N PRO A 48 -26.72 15.66 3.15
CA PRO A 48 -25.44 15.84 3.85
C PRO A 48 -24.31 16.30 2.90
N PHE A 49 -24.37 17.54 2.43
CA PHE A 49 -23.45 18.09 1.43
C PHE A 49 -22.32 18.95 2.02
N LEU A 50 -21.23 19.07 1.25
CA LEU A 50 -19.88 19.30 1.76
C LEU A 50 -19.40 20.77 1.72
N ILE A 51 -20.22 21.72 2.19
CA ILE A 51 -19.82 23.15 2.29
C ILE A 51 -19.83 23.59 3.75
N SER A 52 -18.78 24.27 4.20
CA SER A 52 -18.72 24.78 5.57
C SER A 52 -19.68 25.96 5.78
N TYR A 53 -20.18 26.13 7.01
CA TYR A 53 -20.99 27.31 7.36
C TYR A 53 -20.24 28.64 7.10
N VAL A 54 -18.91 28.65 7.25
CA VAL A 54 -18.04 29.80 6.96
C VAL A 54 -18.04 30.14 5.46
N GLU A 55 -18.02 29.13 4.59
CA GLU A 55 -18.09 29.34 3.14
C GLU A 55 -19.49 29.78 2.69
N LEU A 56 -20.56 29.20 3.25
CA LEU A 56 -21.93 29.66 3.00
C LEU A 56 -22.17 31.10 3.45
N THR A 57 -21.68 31.48 4.64
CA THR A 57 -21.77 32.86 5.14
C THR A 57 -20.92 33.84 4.32
N GLY A 58 -19.78 33.41 3.77
CA GLY A 58 -18.97 34.20 2.85
C GLY A 58 -19.66 34.55 1.53
N LEU A 59 -20.60 33.72 1.06
CA LEU A 59 -21.29 33.87 -0.23
C LEU A 59 -22.55 34.74 -0.14
N ILE A 60 -23.22 34.76 1.01
CA ILE A 60 -24.36 35.65 1.25
C ILE A 60 -23.89 37.07 1.59
N LYS A 61 -24.71 38.08 1.24
CA LYS A 61 -24.43 39.50 1.50
C LYS A 61 -25.06 40.04 2.79
N VAL A 62 -26.14 39.41 3.26
CA VAL A 62 -26.81 39.77 4.53
C VAL A 62 -26.09 39.20 5.75
N ARG A 63 -26.17 39.90 6.89
CA ARG A 63 -25.58 39.53 8.18
C ARG A 63 -26.60 39.72 9.32
N PRO A 64 -26.46 38.98 10.44
CA PRO A 64 -27.16 39.32 11.67
C PRO A 64 -26.86 40.76 12.09
N GLY A 65 -27.90 41.52 12.44
CA GLY A 65 -27.81 42.97 12.73
C GLY A 65 -28.16 43.88 11.54
N ASP A 66 -28.14 43.39 10.30
CA ASP A 66 -28.62 44.15 9.14
C ASP A 66 -30.15 44.33 9.18
N ARG A 67 -30.66 45.32 8.44
CA ARG A 67 -32.09 45.40 8.11
C ARG A 67 -32.41 44.50 6.93
N LEU A 68 -33.48 43.71 7.03
CA LEU A 68 -33.90 42.83 5.95
C LEU A 68 -34.36 43.63 4.73
N THR A 69 -33.67 43.47 3.60
CA THR A 69 -34.04 44.05 2.30
C THR A 69 -34.19 42.98 1.23
N ARG A 70 -35.15 43.15 0.31
CA ARG A 70 -35.35 42.21 -0.82
C ARG A 70 -34.11 42.13 -1.72
N GLU A 71 -33.38 43.22 -1.86
CA GLU A 71 -32.15 43.29 -2.65
C GLU A 71 -30.99 42.52 -1.99
N GLY A 72 -30.77 42.68 -0.68
CA GLY A 72 -29.77 41.93 0.07
C GLY A 72 -30.01 40.41 0.03
N VAL A 73 -31.26 39.98 0.17
CA VAL A 73 -31.63 38.55 0.03
C VAL A 73 -31.38 38.07 -1.41
N ARG A 74 -31.78 38.83 -2.44
CA ARG A 74 -31.58 38.44 -3.85
C ARG A 74 -30.09 38.38 -4.25
N ALA A 75 -29.26 39.29 -3.73
CA ALA A 75 -27.82 39.25 -3.91
C ALA A 75 -27.18 38.04 -3.20
N SER A 76 -27.70 37.67 -2.03
CA SER A 76 -27.27 36.50 -1.26
C SER A 76 -27.60 35.18 -1.96
N ILE A 77 -28.82 35.06 -2.52
CA ILE A 77 -29.22 33.91 -3.34
C ILE A 77 -28.32 33.79 -4.57
N ARG A 78 -27.97 34.91 -5.22
CA ARG A 78 -27.07 34.91 -6.38
C ARG A 78 -25.66 34.40 -6.03
N GLY A 79 -25.07 34.89 -4.95
CA GLY A 79 -23.74 34.45 -4.49
C GLY A 79 -23.69 32.96 -4.12
N LEU A 80 -24.80 32.39 -3.64
CA LEU A 80 -24.91 30.94 -3.42
C LEU A 80 -24.97 30.16 -4.75
N TYR A 81 -25.72 30.63 -5.75
CA TYR A 81 -25.75 30.00 -7.08
C TYR A 81 -24.44 30.14 -7.87
N GLU A 82 -23.65 31.19 -7.65
CA GLU A 82 -22.35 31.44 -8.31
C GLU A 82 -21.32 30.32 -8.09
N LYS A 83 -21.52 29.45 -7.09
CA LYS A 83 -20.68 28.28 -6.83
C LYS A 83 -21.06 27.03 -7.64
N SER A 84 -22.14 27.04 -8.41
CA SER A 84 -22.62 25.92 -9.26
C SER A 84 -22.87 24.57 -8.55
N ILE A 85 -22.97 24.57 -7.22
CA ILE A 85 -23.14 23.36 -6.38
C ILE A 85 -24.57 23.16 -5.86
N PHE A 86 -25.47 24.14 -6.08
CA PHE A 86 -26.88 24.06 -5.69
C PHE A 86 -27.79 23.99 -6.91
N LEU A 87 -28.69 23.01 -6.89
CA LEU A 87 -29.83 22.87 -7.79
C LEU A 87 -30.95 23.87 -7.43
N GLU A 88 -31.14 24.11 -6.12
CA GLU A 88 -32.17 25.04 -5.61
C GLU A 88 -31.64 25.83 -4.41
N VAL A 89 -31.89 27.15 -4.41
CA VAL A 89 -31.63 28.05 -3.28
C VAL A 89 -32.89 28.86 -3.01
N SER A 90 -33.53 28.58 -1.89
CA SER A 90 -34.76 29.23 -1.43
C SER A 90 -34.49 29.96 -0.10
N ALA A 91 -35.20 31.05 0.18
CA ALA A 91 -35.02 31.83 1.40
C ALA A 91 -36.36 32.05 2.11
N PHE A 92 -36.43 31.70 3.38
CA PHE A 92 -37.61 31.80 4.23
C PHE A 92 -37.33 32.72 5.41
N THR A 93 -38.35 33.46 5.83
CA THR A 93 -38.28 34.41 6.95
C THR A 93 -39.28 34.04 8.02
N ARG A 94 -38.85 33.99 9.28
CA ARG A 94 -39.74 33.86 10.44
C ARG A 94 -39.60 35.08 11.33
N GLU A 95 -40.70 35.78 11.56
CA GLU A 95 -40.73 37.00 12.37
C GLU A 95 -41.13 36.69 13.82
N SER A 96 -40.44 37.29 14.78
CA SER A 96 -40.73 37.19 16.22
C SER A 96 -40.19 38.43 16.92
N ASP A 97 -41.00 39.07 17.77
CA ASP A 97 -40.65 40.25 18.57
C ASP A 97 -39.97 41.40 17.78
N GLY A 98 -40.45 41.66 16.55
CA GLY A 98 -39.94 42.73 15.68
C GLY A 98 -38.57 42.46 15.04
N LYS A 99 -38.09 41.21 15.13
CA LYS A 99 -36.87 40.72 14.47
C LYS A 99 -37.22 39.55 13.54
N VAL A 100 -36.35 39.28 12.57
CA VAL A 100 -36.54 38.17 11.62
C VAL A 100 -35.35 37.22 11.63
N ASP A 101 -35.65 35.94 11.81
CA ASP A 101 -34.73 34.85 11.48
C ASP A 101 -34.81 34.56 9.98
N LEU A 102 -33.67 34.58 9.30
CA LEU A 102 -33.56 34.27 7.88
C LEU A 102 -32.97 32.87 7.69
N LEU A 103 -33.72 31.98 7.02
CA LEU A 103 -33.32 30.61 6.72
C LEU A 103 -33.12 30.44 5.21
N PHE A 104 -31.91 30.11 4.80
CA PHE A 104 -31.63 29.66 3.43
C PHE A 104 -31.78 28.15 3.34
N PHE A 105 -32.75 27.68 2.56
CA PHE A 105 -32.90 26.27 2.21
C PHE A 105 -32.12 25.97 0.93
N LEU A 106 -31.24 24.98 0.98
CA LEU A 106 -30.27 24.66 -0.05
C LEU A 106 -30.45 23.21 -0.51
N ARG A 107 -30.77 23.00 -1.79
CA ARG A 107 -30.77 21.68 -2.42
C ARG A 107 -29.51 21.55 -3.28
N PRO A 108 -28.52 20.72 -2.91
CA PRO A 108 -27.30 20.53 -3.69
C PRO A 108 -27.56 19.70 -4.96
N PHE A 109 -26.64 19.74 -5.92
CA PHE A 109 -26.58 18.69 -6.94
C PHE A 109 -26.18 17.35 -6.29
N PRO A 110 -26.78 16.21 -6.70
CA PRO A 110 -26.33 14.91 -6.22
C PRO A 110 -24.92 14.64 -6.71
N LEU A 111 -24.09 14.01 -5.87
CA LEU A 111 -22.71 13.64 -6.23
C LEU A 111 -22.68 12.26 -6.89
N VAL A 112 -21.78 12.03 -7.85
CA VAL A 112 -21.53 10.71 -8.44
C VAL A 112 -20.97 9.78 -7.36
N ALA A 113 -21.83 9.00 -6.70
CA ALA A 113 -21.43 8.02 -5.69
C ALA A 113 -20.90 6.74 -6.36
N GLU A 114 -21.59 6.31 -7.41
CA GLU A 114 -21.30 5.10 -8.16
C GLU A 114 -21.40 5.36 -9.67
N ILE A 115 -20.52 4.71 -10.44
CA ILE A 115 -20.62 4.62 -11.89
C ILE A 115 -20.59 3.15 -12.26
N GLU A 116 -21.67 2.68 -12.88
CA GLU A 116 -21.78 1.35 -13.48
C GLU A 116 -21.72 1.44 -15.01
N VAL A 117 -21.24 0.37 -15.64
CA VAL A 117 -21.23 0.22 -17.10
C VAL A 117 -21.95 -1.07 -17.44
N ALA A 118 -22.97 -0.99 -18.29
CA ALA A 118 -23.72 -2.12 -18.78
C ALA A 118 -23.61 -2.23 -20.31
N GLY A 119 -23.69 -3.45 -20.84
CA GLY A 119 -23.76 -3.71 -22.28
C GLY A 119 -22.43 -3.70 -23.06
N ALA A 120 -21.36 -3.11 -22.51
CA ALA A 120 -20.02 -3.24 -23.07
C ALA A 120 -19.51 -4.70 -22.96
N LYS A 121 -19.10 -5.30 -24.08
CA LYS A 121 -18.60 -6.68 -24.19
C LYS A 121 -17.16 -6.73 -24.70
N GLN A 122 -16.79 -5.80 -25.58
CA GLN A 122 -15.46 -5.69 -26.17
C GLN A 122 -14.53 -4.78 -25.36
N PHE A 123 -15.08 -3.94 -24.48
CA PHE A 123 -14.33 -3.03 -23.61
C PHE A 123 -14.58 -3.31 -22.13
N THR A 124 -13.56 -3.09 -21.30
CA THR A 124 -13.71 -3.17 -19.84
C THR A 124 -14.51 -1.97 -19.30
N PRO A 125 -15.26 -2.14 -18.19
CA PRO A 125 -15.93 -1.03 -17.52
C PRO A 125 -15.01 0.17 -17.20
N ALA A 126 -13.75 -0.10 -16.83
CA ALA A 126 -12.76 0.93 -16.54
C ALA A 126 -12.44 1.82 -17.77
N GLN A 127 -12.31 1.23 -18.96
CA GLN A 127 -12.07 1.98 -20.20
C GLN A 127 -13.26 2.87 -20.56
N ILE A 128 -14.49 2.39 -20.38
CA ILE A 128 -15.72 3.17 -20.63
C ILE A 128 -15.86 4.32 -19.62
N ILE A 129 -15.57 4.08 -18.33
CA ILE A 129 -15.56 5.12 -17.28
C ILE A 129 -14.48 6.19 -17.57
N GLN A 130 -13.29 5.78 -18.02
CA GLN A 130 -12.25 6.73 -18.42
C GLN A 130 -12.66 7.54 -19.66
N ALA A 131 -13.30 6.90 -20.65
CA ALA A 131 -13.76 7.54 -21.88
C ALA A 131 -14.90 8.54 -21.64
N SER A 132 -15.83 8.25 -20.71
CA SER A 132 -16.95 9.13 -20.35
C SER A 132 -16.52 10.41 -19.62
N ARG A 133 -15.28 10.45 -19.10
CA ARG A 133 -14.70 11.54 -18.29
C ARG A 133 -15.43 11.80 -16.96
N LEU A 134 -16.42 10.98 -16.62
CA LEU A 134 -17.14 11.04 -15.35
C LEU A 134 -16.21 10.68 -14.19
N LYS A 135 -16.33 11.40 -13.08
CA LYS A 135 -15.50 11.19 -11.88
C LYS A 135 -16.39 10.96 -10.67
N ARG A 136 -16.09 9.93 -9.88
CA ARG A 136 -16.72 9.72 -8.57
C ARG A 136 -16.44 10.93 -7.66
N GLY A 137 -17.43 11.36 -6.90
CA GLY A 137 -17.39 12.55 -6.06
C GLY A 137 -17.58 13.90 -6.79
N ALA A 138 -17.71 13.92 -8.12
CA ALA A 138 -18.11 15.14 -8.84
C ALA A 138 -19.62 15.38 -8.75
N PRO A 139 -20.10 16.64 -8.84
CA PRO A 139 -21.54 16.92 -8.96
C PRO A 139 -22.08 16.38 -10.29
N VAL A 140 -23.28 15.80 -10.25
CA VAL A 140 -24.02 15.41 -11.45
C VAL A 140 -24.70 16.64 -12.02
N GLU A 141 -24.04 17.34 -12.94
CA GLU A 141 -24.67 18.39 -13.73
C GLU A 141 -25.39 17.81 -14.95
N GLY A 142 -26.62 18.26 -15.22
CA GLY A 142 -27.39 17.80 -16.40
C GLY A 142 -26.74 18.10 -17.75
N LYS A 143 -25.77 19.03 -17.80
CA LYS A 143 -24.96 19.33 -19.00
C LYS A 143 -23.85 18.31 -19.26
N ASP A 144 -23.42 17.58 -18.23
CA ASP A 144 -22.26 16.69 -18.31
C ASP A 144 -22.66 15.28 -18.81
N LEU A 145 -23.94 14.90 -18.66
CA LEU A 145 -24.43 13.60 -19.14
C LEU A 145 -24.38 13.49 -20.68
N PRO A 146 -24.88 14.44 -21.48
CA PRO A 146 -24.75 14.37 -22.94
C PRO A 146 -23.29 14.49 -23.42
N ALA A 147 -22.46 15.23 -22.67
CA ALA A 147 -21.03 15.32 -22.95
C ALA A 147 -20.31 13.97 -22.70
N ALA A 148 -20.71 13.24 -21.67
CA ALA A 148 -20.23 11.89 -21.39
C ALA A 148 -20.72 10.87 -22.44
N GLU A 149 -21.98 10.95 -22.86
CA GLU A 149 -22.54 10.13 -23.96
C GLU A 149 -21.75 10.30 -25.26
N GLU A 150 -21.55 11.54 -25.72
CA GLU A 150 -20.77 11.82 -26.93
C GLU A 150 -19.28 11.48 -26.76
N ALA A 151 -18.70 11.59 -25.56
CA ALA A 151 -17.33 11.18 -25.30
C ALA A 151 -17.13 9.65 -25.41
N VAL A 152 -18.07 8.86 -24.86
CA VAL A 152 -18.07 7.38 -25.00
C VAL A 152 -18.34 6.98 -26.45
N LYS A 153 -19.34 7.57 -27.11
CA LYS A 153 -19.66 7.35 -28.52
C LYS A 153 -18.49 7.69 -29.45
N GLY A 154 -17.76 8.77 -29.16
CA GLY A 154 -16.53 9.14 -29.85
C GLY A 154 -15.38 8.15 -29.61
N PHE A 155 -15.26 7.60 -28.39
CA PHE A 155 -14.32 6.52 -28.07
C PHE A 155 -14.65 5.23 -28.84
N LEU A 156 -15.92 4.80 -28.83
CA LEU A 156 -16.41 3.64 -29.60
C LEU A 156 -16.12 3.81 -31.09
N THR A 157 -16.43 4.99 -31.65
CA THR A 157 -16.17 5.32 -33.07
C THR A 157 -14.69 5.18 -33.42
N ARG A 158 -13.77 5.76 -32.63
CA ARG A 158 -12.31 5.62 -32.84
C ARG A 158 -11.81 4.18 -32.70
N LYS A 159 -12.52 3.34 -31.93
CA LYS A 159 -12.19 1.93 -31.72
C LYS A 159 -12.92 0.97 -32.67
N GLY A 160 -13.60 1.48 -33.70
CA GLY A 160 -14.23 0.66 -34.75
C GLY A 160 -15.76 0.66 -34.76
N PHE A 161 -16.39 1.15 -33.71
CA PHE A 161 -17.82 0.93 -33.45
C PHE A 161 -18.64 2.16 -33.84
N VAL A 162 -18.75 2.41 -35.15
CA VAL A 162 -19.37 3.64 -35.71
C VAL A 162 -20.86 3.76 -35.43
N ARG A 163 -21.56 2.62 -35.26
CA ARG A 163 -22.97 2.55 -34.84
C ARG A 163 -23.13 2.44 -33.32
N GLY A 164 -22.02 2.46 -32.58
CA GLY A 164 -22.02 2.35 -31.13
C GLY A 164 -22.76 3.51 -30.49
N THR A 165 -23.71 3.22 -29.60
CA THR A 165 -24.43 4.21 -28.81
C THR A 165 -24.09 4.05 -27.34
N ALA A 166 -24.13 5.18 -26.63
CA ALA A 166 -24.03 5.23 -25.19
C ALA A 166 -25.18 6.09 -24.68
N THR A 167 -25.86 5.63 -23.64
CA THR A 167 -26.80 6.43 -22.86
C THR A 167 -26.35 6.49 -21.42
N VAL A 168 -26.44 7.66 -20.80
CA VAL A 168 -26.02 7.89 -19.41
C VAL A 168 -27.25 8.30 -18.61
N SER A 169 -27.81 7.34 -17.88
CA SER A 169 -28.92 7.60 -16.95
C SER A 169 -28.39 7.80 -15.53
N VAL A 170 -29.14 8.56 -14.73
CA VAL A 170 -28.81 8.81 -13.32
C VAL A 170 -30.02 8.45 -12.47
N THR A 171 -29.80 7.60 -11.47
CA THR A 171 -30.77 7.34 -10.40
C THR A 171 -30.24 8.01 -9.14
N CYS A 172 -30.95 9.04 -8.67
CA CYS A 172 -30.59 9.77 -7.46
C CYS A 172 -31.25 9.12 -6.25
N ASN A 173 -30.45 8.71 -5.26
CA ASN A 173 -30.96 8.37 -3.94
C ASN A 173 -31.15 9.68 -3.14
N VAL A 174 -32.40 9.93 -2.72
CA VAL A 174 -32.80 11.16 -2.04
C VAL A 174 -32.35 11.19 -0.57
N GLU A 175 -32.12 10.03 0.05
CA GLU A 175 -31.76 9.90 1.47
C GLU A 175 -30.29 10.22 1.74
N ASN A 176 -29.38 9.82 0.84
CA ASN A 176 -27.93 10.03 1.00
C ASN A 176 -27.33 11.07 0.02
N GLY A 177 -28.12 11.61 -0.92
CA GLY A 177 -27.65 12.59 -1.92
C GLY A 177 -26.74 12.01 -3.00
N GLY A 178 -26.58 10.69 -3.06
CA GLY A 178 -25.77 9.99 -4.05
C GLY A 178 -26.54 9.77 -5.37
N GLY A 179 -25.95 10.22 -6.47
CA GLY A 179 -26.32 9.80 -7.81
C GLY A 179 -25.58 8.52 -8.20
N LYS A 180 -26.33 7.46 -8.51
CA LYS A 180 -25.83 6.28 -9.22
C LYS A 180 -25.95 6.54 -10.72
N VAL A 181 -24.82 6.57 -11.41
CA VAL A 181 -24.75 6.82 -12.86
C VAL A 181 -24.59 5.49 -13.58
N LEU A 182 -25.53 5.17 -14.47
CA LEU A 182 -25.50 3.98 -15.30
C LEU A 182 -25.15 4.38 -16.74
N VAL A 183 -23.96 3.99 -17.19
CA VAL A 183 -23.53 4.13 -18.58
C VAL A 183 -23.93 2.85 -19.33
N THR A 184 -25.03 2.90 -20.06
CA THR A 184 -25.46 1.79 -20.92
C THR A 184 -24.82 1.94 -22.29
N VAL A 185 -23.99 0.98 -22.68
CA VAL A 185 -23.29 0.96 -23.97
C VAL A 185 -23.89 -0.13 -24.85
N ALA A 186 -24.32 0.23 -26.05
CA ALA A 186 -24.58 -0.71 -27.12
C ALA A 186 -23.48 -0.53 -28.17
N GLU A 187 -22.46 -1.39 -28.13
CA GLU A 187 -21.28 -1.30 -29.00
C GLU A 187 -21.66 -1.41 -30.50
N GLY A 188 -22.67 -2.22 -30.82
CA GLY A 188 -23.02 -2.55 -32.20
C GLY A 188 -22.00 -3.46 -32.86
N GLU A 189 -22.20 -3.77 -34.14
CA GLU A 189 -21.22 -4.51 -34.93
C GLU A 189 -20.02 -3.62 -35.29
N PRO A 190 -18.79 -4.15 -35.35
CA PRO A 190 -17.63 -3.40 -35.82
C PRO A 190 -17.84 -2.90 -37.24
N ALA A 191 -17.46 -1.65 -37.50
CA ALA A 191 -17.49 -1.05 -38.82
C ALA A 191 -16.62 -1.83 -39.80
N VAL A 192 -17.03 -1.84 -41.07
CA VAL A 192 -16.24 -2.43 -42.15
C VAL A 192 -15.19 -1.43 -42.60
N VAL A 193 -13.96 -1.89 -42.80
CA VAL A 193 -12.89 -1.08 -43.35
C VAL A 193 -13.19 -0.81 -44.83
N GLY A 194 -13.29 0.46 -45.19
CA GLY A 194 -13.33 0.96 -46.56
C GLY A 194 -11.93 1.06 -47.15
N ASN A 195 -11.60 2.21 -47.74
CA ASN A 195 -10.30 2.42 -48.38
C ASN A 195 -9.25 2.91 -47.36
N LEU A 196 -8.18 2.13 -47.17
CA LEU A 196 -7.03 2.54 -46.36
C LEU A 196 -6.17 3.53 -47.14
N ARG A 197 -5.60 4.53 -46.46
CA ARG A 197 -4.73 5.54 -47.09
C ARG A 197 -3.39 5.61 -46.36
N PHE A 198 -2.30 5.67 -47.12
CA PHE A 198 -0.93 5.71 -46.59
C PHE A 198 -0.15 6.93 -47.14
N PRO A 199 -0.52 8.18 -46.78
CA PRO A 199 0.21 9.37 -47.24
C PRO A 199 1.67 9.31 -46.79
N GLY A 200 2.61 9.60 -47.70
CA GLY A 200 4.04 9.59 -47.40
C GLY A 200 4.72 8.21 -47.44
N ALA A 201 3.97 7.11 -47.49
CA ALA A 201 4.54 5.77 -47.67
C ALA A 201 5.01 5.57 -49.12
N THR A 202 6.29 5.24 -49.30
CA THR A 202 6.91 4.91 -50.60
C THR A 202 7.60 3.55 -50.58
N ARG A 203 7.98 3.03 -49.40
CA ARG A 203 8.76 1.80 -49.25
C ARG A 203 7.94 0.52 -49.44
N PHE A 204 6.74 0.46 -48.89
CA PHE A 204 5.88 -0.74 -48.90
C PHE A 204 4.62 -0.48 -49.70
N THR A 205 4.07 -1.50 -50.36
CA THR A 205 2.83 -1.33 -51.11
C THR A 205 1.62 -1.18 -50.17
N PRO A 206 0.51 -0.55 -50.59
CA PRO A 206 -0.70 -0.45 -49.77
C PRO A 206 -1.21 -1.81 -49.24
N GLU A 207 -1.01 -2.89 -49.99
CA GLU A 207 -1.39 -4.25 -49.61
C GLU A 207 -0.45 -4.84 -48.53
N GLU A 208 0.83 -4.47 -48.53
CA GLU A 208 1.78 -4.83 -47.46
C GLU A 208 1.47 -4.05 -46.19
N MET A 209 1.26 -2.74 -46.31
CA MET A 209 0.86 -1.84 -45.21
C MET A 209 -0.42 -2.36 -44.52
N ALA A 210 -1.47 -2.65 -45.30
CA ALA A 210 -2.72 -3.25 -44.85
C ALA A 210 -2.50 -4.58 -44.09
N ARG A 211 -1.62 -5.45 -44.61
CA ARG A 211 -1.29 -6.75 -43.99
C ARG A 211 -0.54 -6.59 -42.66
N PHE A 212 0.40 -5.65 -42.55
CA PHE A 212 1.12 -5.37 -41.31
C PHE A 212 0.17 -4.84 -40.23
N LEU A 213 -0.68 -3.89 -40.60
CA LEU A 213 -1.76 -3.32 -39.77
C LEU A 213 -2.88 -4.33 -39.45
N GLY A 214 -2.97 -5.41 -40.22
CA GLY A 214 -3.98 -6.45 -40.08
C GLY A 214 -5.40 -5.99 -40.43
N ALA A 215 -5.53 -4.95 -41.25
CA ALA A 215 -6.80 -4.36 -41.67
C ALA A 215 -6.93 -4.44 -43.19
N GLU A 216 -8.03 -5.04 -43.67
CA GLU A 216 -8.30 -5.29 -45.08
C GLU A 216 -9.62 -4.64 -45.49
N ALA A 217 -9.67 -4.00 -46.66
CA ALA A 217 -10.90 -3.44 -47.21
C ALA A 217 -11.98 -4.53 -47.35
N GLY A 218 -13.19 -4.23 -46.87
CA GLY A 218 -14.32 -5.18 -46.82
C GLY A 218 -14.33 -6.13 -45.62
N LYS A 219 -13.38 -6.04 -44.68
CA LYS A 219 -13.40 -6.79 -43.40
C LYS A 219 -13.85 -5.90 -42.23
N PRO A 220 -14.40 -6.49 -41.14
CA PRO A 220 -14.62 -5.77 -39.89
C PRO A 220 -13.31 -5.20 -39.32
N TYR A 221 -13.34 -3.97 -38.81
CA TYR A 221 -12.20 -3.34 -38.16
C TYR A 221 -11.94 -3.92 -36.76
N ASP A 222 -10.69 -4.31 -36.49
CA ASP A 222 -10.21 -4.86 -35.22
C ASP A 222 -9.15 -3.92 -34.63
N PHE A 223 -9.52 -3.13 -33.62
CA PHE A 223 -8.61 -2.12 -33.05
C PHE A 223 -7.40 -2.75 -32.35
N HIS A 224 -7.57 -3.92 -31.71
CA HIS A 224 -6.46 -4.58 -31.01
C HIS A 224 -5.41 -5.07 -31.99
N ARG A 225 -5.85 -5.51 -33.17
CA ARG A 225 -4.99 -5.88 -34.28
C ARG A 225 -4.36 -4.65 -34.94
N TRP A 226 -5.10 -3.55 -35.10
CA TRP A 226 -4.60 -2.27 -35.59
C TRP A 226 -3.45 -1.72 -34.72
N GLU A 227 -3.64 -1.62 -33.40
CA GLU A 227 -2.59 -1.10 -32.49
C GLU A 227 -1.33 -1.97 -32.50
N LYS A 228 -1.47 -3.31 -32.44
CA LYS A 228 -0.33 -4.23 -32.61
C LYS A 228 0.29 -4.14 -34.01
N GLY A 229 -0.52 -3.83 -35.00
CA GLY A 229 -0.14 -3.66 -36.39
C GLY A 229 0.68 -2.40 -36.64
N LEU A 230 0.43 -1.31 -35.90
CA LEU A 230 1.25 -0.08 -35.94
C LEU A 230 2.65 -0.33 -35.39
N THR A 231 2.78 -0.99 -34.23
CA THR A 231 4.08 -1.41 -33.68
C THR A 231 4.81 -2.37 -34.63
N ARG A 232 4.10 -3.33 -35.23
CA ARG A 232 4.69 -4.19 -36.28
C ARG A 232 5.18 -3.36 -37.47
N LEU A 233 4.34 -2.48 -38.00
CA LEU A 233 4.67 -1.64 -39.14
C LEU A 233 5.92 -0.77 -38.88
N ARG A 234 6.02 -0.16 -37.70
CA ARG A 234 7.21 0.57 -37.25
C ARG A 234 8.45 -0.34 -37.24
N SER A 235 8.33 -1.55 -36.71
CA SER A 235 9.40 -2.56 -36.70
C SER A 235 9.83 -2.98 -38.12
N GLU A 236 8.91 -3.14 -39.07
CA GLU A 236 9.21 -3.48 -40.47
C GLU A 236 9.95 -2.33 -41.18
N TYR A 237 9.52 -1.07 -40.96
CA TYR A 237 10.23 0.12 -41.45
C TYR A 237 11.66 0.21 -40.90
N LYS A 238 11.84 0.06 -39.58
CA LYS A 238 13.16 0.04 -38.94
C LYS A 238 14.02 -1.13 -39.42
N GLY A 239 13.43 -2.31 -39.64
CA GLY A 239 14.08 -3.46 -40.26
C GLY A 239 14.54 -3.21 -41.70
N ALA A 240 13.78 -2.42 -42.47
CA ALA A 240 14.12 -2.00 -43.83
C ALA A 240 15.17 -0.86 -43.92
N GLY A 241 15.57 -0.29 -42.77
CA GLY A 241 16.58 0.75 -42.63
C GLY A 241 16.04 2.14 -42.23
N PHE A 242 14.73 2.31 -42.09
CA PHE A 242 14.10 3.59 -41.74
C PHE A 242 14.05 3.76 -40.22
N LEU A 243 15.21 4.02 -39.61
CA LEU A 243 15.40 4.01 -38.15
C LEU A 243 14.62 5.13 -37.43
N THR A 244 14.35 6.23 -38.14
CA THR A 244 13.71 7.45 -37.64
C THR A 244 12.30 7.63 -38.20
N VAL A 245 11.65 6.54 -38.61
CA VAL A 245 10.26 6.56 -39.10
C VAL A 245 9.32 7.09 -38.02
N HIS A 246 8.43 8.00 -38.40
CA HIS A 246 7.34 8.49 -37.56
C HIS A 246 6.00 8.13 -38.20
N LEU A 247 5.09 7.56 -37.40
CA LEU A 247 3.77 7.09 -37.83
C LEU A 247 2.67 7.86 -37.10
N THR A 248 1.82 8.56 -37.86
CA THR A 248 0.61 9.21 -37.32
C THR A 248 -0.62 8.53 -37.92
N ASP A 249 -1.46 7.91 -37.09
CA ASP A 249 -2.71 7.29 -37.53
C ASP A 249 -3.97 8.12 -37.22
N ALA A 250 -4.96 8.02 -38.10
CA ALA A 250 -6.26 8.65 -37.97
C ALA A 250 -7.35 7.68 -38.48
N VAL A 251 -8.24 7.24 -37.59
CA VAL A 251 -9.32 6.30 -37.90
C VAL A 251 -10.63 7.07 -37.97
N GLU A 252 -10.99 7.46 -39.20
CA GLU A 252 -12.17 8.28 -39.51
C GLU A 252 -13.15 7.53 -40.42
N ARG A 253 -14.40 8.01 -40.49
CA ARG A 253 -15.38 7.50 -41.47
C ARG A 253 -14.99 7.95 -42.88
N CYS A 254 -15.22 7.10 -43.88
CA CYS A 254 -14.98 7.44 -45.28
C CYS A 254 -15.79 8.67 -45.74
N GLU A 255 -17.03 8.77 -45.25
CA GLU A 255 -17.92 9.92 -45.40
C GLU A 255 -18.70 10.09 -44.08
N PRO A 256 -19.19 11.29 -43.73
CA PRO A 256 -19.89 11.52 -42.46
C PRO A 256 -21.08 10.57 -42.19
N SER A 257 -21.82 10.25 -43.26
CA SER A 257 -22.98 9.35 -43.27
C SER A 257 -22.66 7.87 -43.51
N SER A 258 -21.40 7.50 -43.73
CA SER A 258 -21.01 6.13 -44.06
C SER A 258 -20.69 5.30 -42.81
N ASP A 259 -21.10 4.04 -42.82
CA ASP A 259 -20.67 3.02 -41.84
C ASP A 259 -19.27 2.44 -42.15
N LEU A 260 -18.62 2.88 -43.23
CA LEU A 260 -17.25 2.48 -43.56
C LEU A 260 -16.23 3.38 -42.87
N LEU A 261 -15.22 2.77 -42.26
CA LEU A 261 -14.02 3.48 -41.78
C LEU A 261 -12.96 3.50 -42.87
N CYS A 262 -12.33 4.65 -43.10
CA CYS A 262 -11.20 4.81 -44.01
C CYS A 262 -9.94 5.20 -43.21
N PRO A 263 -9.29 4.25 -42.50
CA PRO A 263 -8.08 4.54 -41.74
C PRO A 263 -6.99 5.17 -42.61
N VAL A 264 -6.34 6.19 -42.05
CA VAL A 264 -5.19 6.86 -42.65
C VAL A 264 -4.00 6.62 -41.73
N VAL A 265 -2.87 6.17 -42.27
CA VAL A 265 -1.58 6.21 -41.56
C VAL A 265 -0.64 7.08 -42.39
N THR A 266 -0.42 8.30 -41.91
CA THR A 266 0.60 9.19 -42.46
C THR A 266 1.96 8.68 -42.01
N VAL A 267 2.83 8.41 -42.98
CA VAL A 267 4.18 7.88 -42.77
C VAL A 267 5.19 8.94 -43.13
N GLU A 268 5.97 9.38 -42.14
CA GLU A 268 7.19 10.13 -42.37
C GLU A 268 8.35 9.12 -42.32
N GLU A 269 8.69 8.56 -43.49
CA GLU A 269 9.68 7.46 -43.58
C GLU A 269 11.06 7.86 -43.05
N GLY A 270 11.44 9.14 -43.23
CA GLY A 270 12.78 9.64 -42.90
C GLY A 270 13.86 9.04 -43.81
N ARG A 271 15.13 9.25 -43.46
CA ARG A 271 16.24 8.62 -44.18
C ARG A 271 16.30 7.12 -44.00
N ARG A 272 16.64 6.42 -45.09
CA ARG A 272 17.00 5.01 -45.07
C ARG A 272 18.49 4.86 -44.72
N TYR A 273 18.77 4.33 -43.54
CA TYR A 273 20.13 4.16 -43.03
C TYR A 273 20.73 2.80 -43.42
N ASP A 274 22.03 2.80 -43.74
CA ASP A 274 22.88 1.63 -43.95
C ASP A 274 23.85 1.55 -42.75
N VAL A 275 23.49 0.78 -41.71
CA VAL A 275 24.26 0.75 -40.46
C VAL A 275 25.51 -0.11 -40.63
N ARG A 276 26.68 0.51 -40.53
CA ARG A 276 27.98 -0.15 -40.66
C ARG A 276 28.66 -0.18 -39.30
N TRP A 277 29.08 -1.36 -38.88
CA TRP A 277 29.70 -1.58 -37.59
C TRP A 277 31.20 -1.85 -37.78
N GLU A 278 32.04 -0.98 -37.24
CA GLU A 278 33.49 -1.08 -37.33
C GLU A 278 34.09 -1.25 -35.93
N GLY A 279 35.15 -2.07 -35.80
CA GLY A 279 35.80 -2.35 -34.52
C GLY A 279 35.05 -3.29 -33.56
N VAL A 280 33.86 -3.78 -33.94
CA VAL A 280 33.08 -4.75 -33.14
C VAL A 280 33.72 -6.14 -33.20
N SER A 281 33.95 -6.76 -32.04
CA SER A 281 34.53 -8.11 -31.90
C SER A 281 33.93 -8.92 -30.74
N ALA A 282 33.46 -8.26 -29.67
CA ALA A 282 32.92 -8.90 -28.47
C ALA A 282 31.44 -9.30 -28.59
N PHE A 283 30.71 -8.71 -29.53
CA PHE A 283 29.28 -8.94 -29.77
C PHE A 283 28.99 -9.05 -31.28
N THR A 284 27.81 -9.54 -31.65
CA THR A 284 27.35 -9.48 -33.05
C THR A 284 26.61 -8.17 -33.32
N PRO A 285 26.68 -7.61 -34.54
CA PRO A 285 25.93 -6.40 -34.92
C PRO A 285 24.43 -6.44 -34.57
N ASP A 286 23.75 -7.57 -34.79
CA ASP A 286 22.33 -7.70 -34.43
C ASP A 286 22.11 -7.69 -32.91
N ARG A 287 23.01 -8.25 -32.11
CA ARG A 287 22.93 -8.20 -30.64
C ARG A 287 23.18 -6.79 -30.11
N LEU A 288 23.94 -5.96 -30.82
CA LEU A 288 24.07 -4.54 -30.52
C LEU A 288 22.79 -3.79 -30.91
N ALA A 289 22.24 -4.02 -32.11
CA ALA A 289 21.00 -3.39 -32.56
C ALA A 289 19.77 -3.75 -31.69
N GLU A 290 19.70 -4.98 -31.18
CA GLU A 290 18.73 -5.42 -30.17
C GLU A 290 19.04 -4.77 -28.81
N GLY A 291 20.29 -4.87 -28.36
CA GLY A 291 20.75 -4.44 -27.04
C GLY A 291 20.68 -2.94 -26.78
N THR A 292 20.75 -2.11 -27.83
CA THR A 292 20.53 -0.66 -27.77
C THR A 292 19.09 -0.26 -28.13
N GLY A 293 18.23 -1.21 -28.49
CA GLY A 293 16.88 -0.89 -28.96
C GLY A 293 16.84 -0.08 -30.26
N LEU A 294 17.88 -0.14 -31.10
CA LEU A 294 17.95 0.57 -32.39
C LEU A 294 16.76 0.23 -33.31
N ARG A 295 16.21 -0.98 -33.16
CA ARG A 295 15.00 -1.47 -33.86
C ARG A 295 13.77 -1.60 -32.95
N ALA A 296 13.80 -1.06 -31.73
CA ALA A 296 12.69 -1.09 -30.78
C ALA A 296 11.55 -0.13 -31.19
N ASP A 297 10.42 -0.17 -30.46
CA ASP A 297 9.21 0.59 -30.81
C ASP A 297 9.33 2.11 -30.56
N GLU A 298 10.30 2.56 -29.78
CA GLU A 298 10.53 3.98 -29.45
C GLU A 298 10.88 4.80 -30.70
N GLU A 299 10.19 5.92 -30.92
CA GLU A 299 10.49 6.82 -32.05
C GLU A 299 11.66 7.75 -31.71
N ILE A 300 12.57 7.92 -32.68
CA ILE A 300 13.80 8.71 -32.54
C ILE A 300 13.88 9.65 -33.75
N SER A 301 14.11 10.94 -33.51
CA SER A 301 14.23 11.94 -34.58
C SER A 301 15.61 11.90 -35.25
N GLU A 302 15.70 12.35 -36.51
CA GLU A 302 16.98 12.39 -37.25
C GLU A 302 18.09 13.16 -36.52
N GLY A 303 17.73 14.24 -35.80
CA GLY A 303 18.68 15.03 -35.02
C GLY A 303 19.15 14.35 -33.72
N ALA A 304 18.40 13.38 -33.20
CA ALA A 304 18.73 12.67 -31.96
C ALA A 304 19.47 11.34 -32.21
N LEU A 305 19.24 10.69 -33.37
CA LEU A 305 19.71 9.32 -33.67
C LEU A 305 21.19 9.07 -33.35
N VAL A 306 22.08 10.00 -33.73
CA VAL A 306 23.53 9.89 -33.53
C VAL A 306 23.89 9.85 -32.05
N HIS A 307 23.41 10.84 -31.29
CA HIS A 307 23.68 10.97 -29.86
C HIS A 307 23.05 9.81 -29.08
N ASP A 308 21.78 9.51 -29.35
CA ASP A 308 21.03 8.51 -28.61
C ASP A 308 21.59 7.09 -28.83
N LEU A 309 21.94 6.73 -30.07
CA LEU A 309 22.62 5.46 -30.34
C LEU A 309 24.00 5.38 -29.66
N ARG A 310 24.78 6.47 -29.65
CA ARG A 310 26.06 6.52 -28.95
C ARG A 310 25.91 6.26 -27.46
N GLU A 311 25.02 6.99 -26.77
CA GLU A 311 24.85 6.83 -25.33
C GLU A 311 24.27 5.46 -24.97
N ARG A 312 23.34 4.92 -25.75
CA ARG A 312 22.83 3.55 -25.57
C ARG A 312 23.92 2.50 -25.78
N LEU A 313 24.86 2.69 -26.71
CA LEU A 313 26.03 1.81 -26.88
C LEU A 313 26.97 1.88 -25.67
N VAL A 314 27.30 3.09 -25.20
CA VAL A 314 28.14 3.30 -24.02
C VAL A 314 27.53 2.60 -22.80
N ALA A 315 26.23 2.80 -22.55
CA ALA A 315 25.51 2.13 -21.47
C ALA A 315 25.50 0.59 -21.64
N PHE A 316 25.23 0.07 -22.84
CA PHE A 316 25.20 -1.36 -23.13
C PHE A 316 26.54 -2.05 -22.82
N TYR A 317 27.65 -1.44 -23.25
CA TYR A 317 28.99 -2.00 -23.06
C TYR A 317 29.49 -1.82 -21.63
N ARG A 318 29.34 -0.64 -21.01
CA ARG A 318 29.75 -0.40 -19.62
C ARG A 318 29.00 -1.29 -18.63
N GLY A 319 27.68 -1.44 -18.77
CA GLY A 319 26.86 -2.36 -17.97
C GLY A 319 27.21 -3.86 -18.15
N ARG A 320 28.12 -4.20 -19.08
CA ARG A 320 28.68 -5.54 -19.26
C ARG A 320 30.16 -5.62 -18.85
N GLY A 321 30.71 -4.54 -18.31
CA GLY A 321 32.10 -4.43 -17.82
C GLY A 321 33.10 -3.93 -18.86
N TYR A 322 32.69 -3.40 -20.01
CA TYR A 322 33.62 -2.79 -20.98
C TYR A 322 33.83 -1.32 -20.63
N LEU A 323 34.66 -1.09 -19.62
CA LEU A 323 34.79 0.22 -18.96
C LEU A 323 35.58 1.27 -19.78
N ARG A 324 36.43 0.80 -20.71
CA ARG A 324 37.14 1.65 -21.68
C ARG A 324 36.44 1.70 -23.06
N PHE A 325 35.16 1.32 -23.10
CA PHE A 325 34.36 1.44 -24.31
C PHE A 325 34.20 2.90 -24.71
N ASP A 326 34.47 3.19 -25.98
CA ASP A 326 34.05 4.42 -26.65
C ASP A 326 33.43 4.06 -28.00
N ALA A 327 32.56 4.94 -28.49
CA ALA A 327 31.92 4.82 -29.79
C ALA A 327 31.80 6.20 -30.43
N ASP A 328 32.16 6.25 -31.71
CA ASP A 328 31.81 7.35 -32.61
C ASP A 328 30.69 6.88 -33.54
N VAL A 329 29.71 7.76 -33.77
CA VAL A 329 28.54 7.48 -34.60
C VAL A 329 28.43 8.62 -35.61
N THR A 330 28.65 8.32 -36.88
CA THR A 330 28.70 9.32 -37.94
C THR A 330 27.68 9.02 -39.03
N VAL A 331 27.08 10.08 -39.56
CA VAL A 331 26.18 10.04 -40.71
C VAL A 331 26.96 10.55 -41.91
N GLU A 332 27.34 9.65 -42.81
CA GLU A 332 28.04 10.03 -44.04
C GLU A 332 27.09 10.69 -45.05
N LYS A 333 27.67 11.23 -46.14
CA LYS A 333 26.88 11.75 -47.26
C LYS A 333 26.04 10.61 -47.87
N PRO A 334 24.74 10.83 -48.14
CA PRO A 334 23.90 9.82 -48.79
C PRO A 334 24.45 9.41 -50.16
N ASN A 335 24.45 8.10 -50.41
CA ASN A 335 24.80 7.50 -51.69
C ASN A 335 23.53 6.89 -52.30
N ALA A 336 23.00 7.53 -53.34
CA ALA A 336 21.67 7.23 -53.89
C ALA A 336 20.60 7.18 -52.78
N ASP A 337 19.88 6.07 -52.65
CA ASP A 337 18.75 5.90 -51.72
C ASP A 337 19.16 5.43 -50.30
N ARG A 338 20.45 5.50 -49.93
CA ARG A 338 20.93 5.10 -48.60
C ARG A 338 21.85 6.13 -47.98
N THR A 339 21.67 6.34 -46.67
CA THR A 339 22.54 7.16 -45.83
C THR A 339 23.41 6.25 -44.97
N PRO A 340 24.74 6.17 -45.15
CA PRO A 340 25.59 5.36 -44.29
C PRO A 340 25.58 5.90 -42.86
N LEU A 341 25.29 5.02 -41.89
CA LEU A 341 25.43 5.30 -40.46
C LEU A 341 26.60 4.45 -39.96
N VAL A 342 27.79 5.05 -39.90
CA VAL A 342 29.01 4.35 -39.49
C VAL A 342 29.12 4.45 -37.97
N VAL A 343 29.16 3.28 -37.32
CA VAL A 343 29.31 3.10 -35.89
C VAL A 343 30.68 2.47 -35.66
N SER A 344 31.66 3.32 -35.33
CA SER A 344 33.03 2.90 -35.07
C SER A 344 33.23 2.75 -33.56
N VAL A 345 33.40 1.51 -33.10
CA VAL A 345 33.57 1.21 -31.67
C VAL A 345 35.02 0.87 -31.31
N VAL A 346 35.42 1.26 -30.11
CA VAL A 346 36.66 0.83 -29.47
C VAL A 346 36.27 0.06 -28.22
N GLU A 347 36.07 -1.25 -28.35
CA GLU A 347 35.46 -2.07 -27.28
C GLU A 347 36.30 -2.14 -26.00
N GLY A 348 37.63 -2.17 -26.16
CA GLY A 348 38.56 -2.44 -25.07
C GLY A 348 38.44 -3.87 -24.51
N LYS A 349 39.17 -4.13 -23.41
CA LYS A 349 39.03 -5.39 -22.66
C LYS A 349 37.95 -5.23 -21.60
N ARG A 350 37.22 -6.31 -21.29
CA ARG A 350 36.31 -6.36 -20.16
C ARG A 350 37.09 -6.13 -18.86
N GLY A 351 36.82 -5.02 -18.19
CA GLY A 351 37.47 -4.60 -16.97
C GLY A 351 36.81 -5.15 -15.71
N TYR A 352 37.55 -5.08 -14.61
CA TYR A 352 37.07 -5.42 -13.26
C TYR A 352 37.83 -4.59 -12.23
N VAL A 353 37.18 -4.24 -11.12
CA VAL A 353 37.86 -3.53 -10.03
C VAL A 353 38.84 -4.47 -9.37
N LYS A 354 40.13 -4.13 -9.46
CA LYS A 354 41.22 -4.88 -8.85
C LYS A 354 41.43 -4.43 -7.41
N ASP A 355 41.41 -3.12 -7.19
CA ASP A 355 41.66 -2.48 -5.90
C ASP A 355 41.05 -1.06 -5.90
N VAL A 356 40.70 -0.55 -4.71
CA VAL A 356 40.18 0.81 -4.52
C VAL A 356 40.97 1.45 -3.38
N ARG A 357 41.72 2.50 -3.67
CA ARG A 357 42.63 3.17 -2.75
C ARG A 357 42.15 4.57 -2.42
N ILE A 358 42.56 5.06 -1.27
CA ILE A 358 42.37 6.43 -0.85
C ILE A 358 43.74 7.03 -0.52
N GLU A 359 43.96 8.27 -0.95
CA GLU A 359 45.18 9.03 -0.67
C GLU A 359 44.81 10.39 -0.08
N GLY A 360 45.59 10.85 0.90
CA GLY A 360 45.32 12.08 1.64
C GLY A 360 44.55 11.88 2.95
N ASN A 361 44.08 10.66 3.25
CA ASN A 361 43.47 10.33 4.53
C ASN A 361 44.53 10.23 5.65
N ARG A 362 44.53 11.19 6.58
CA ARG A 362 45.38 11.19 7.79
C ARG A 362 44.54 11.01 9.04
N GLY A 363 43.28 11.41 8.99
CA GLY A 363 42.36 11.51 10.10
C GLY A 363 41.35 10.36 10.21
N LEU A 364 41.09 9.62 9.13
CA LEU A 364 40.32 8.35 9.13
C LEU A 364 41.15 7.18 8.58
N SER A 365 40.98 6.00 9.18
CA SER A 365 41.71 4.79 8.76
C SER A 365 41.18 4.23 7.43
N GLU A 366 42.07 3.63 6.62
CA GLU A 366 41.68 2.92 5.39
C GLU A 366 40.62 1.84 5.66
N LYS A 367 40.68 1.15 6.81
CA LYS A 367 39.66 0.17 7.20
C LYS A 367 38.27 0.79 7.38
N THR A 368 38.19 2.02 7.88
CA THR A 368 36.93 2.78 7.98
C THR A 368 36.39 3.12 6.60
N PHE A 369 37.27 3.55 5.69
CA PHE A 369 36.96 3.83 4.29
C PHE A 369 36.43 2.57 3.56
N HIS A 370 37.18 1.46 3.57
CA HIS A 370 36.75 0.20 2.94
C HIS A 370 35.49 -0.43 3.57
N GLY A 371 35.13 -0.03 4.78
CA GLY A 371 33.86 -0.40 5.42
C GLY A 371 32.65 0.36 4.86
N GLN A 372 32.87 1.56 4.34
CA GLN A 372 31.84 2.46 3.80
C GLN A 372 31.63 2.29 2.29
N VAL A 373 32.69 1.93 1.55
CA VAL A 373 32.68 1.74 0.10
C VAL A 373 32.10 0.37 -0.27
N THR A 374 31.15 0.37 -1.20
CA THR A 374 30.43 -0.79 -1.75
C THR A 374 31.28 -1.47 -2.82
N THR A 375 31.86 -0.68 -3.73
CA THR A 375 32.77 -1.10 -4.81
C THR A 375 34.01 -1.76 -4.22
N LYS A 376 34.16 -3.07 -4.46
CA LYS A 376 35.23 -3.87 -3.86
C LYS A 376 36.12 -4.53 -4.90
N GLY A 377 37.41 -4.53 -4.61
CA GLY A 377 38.41 -5.26 -5.38
C GLY A 377 38.10 -6.75 -5.48
N ARG A 378 38.52 -7.37 -6.59
CA ARG A 378 38.30 -8.77 -6.94
C ARG A 378 38.96 -9.75 -5.95
N GLY A 379 38.19 -10.19 -4.95
CA GLY A 379 38.61 -11.18 -3.97
C GLY A 379 38.59 -12.63 -4.46
N VAL A 380 39.24 -13.53 -3.69
CA VAL A 380 39.40 -14.97 -4.00
C VAL A 380 38.06 -15.70 -4.21
N PHE A 381 36.98 -15.23 -3.56
CA PHE A 381 35.64 -15.81 -3.66
C PHE A 381 34.67 -15.03 -4.58
N HIS A 382 35.15 -14.21 -5.53
CA HIS A 382 34.31 -13.41 -6.46
C HIS A 382 33.14 -14.20 -7.06
N TRP A 383 33.35 -15.47 -7.41
CA TRP A 383 32.33 -16.38 -7.96
C TRP A 383 31.11 -16.64 -7.05
N ILE A 384 31.18 -16.27 -5.77
CA ILE A 384 30.10 -16.35 -4.77
C ILE A 384 29.75 -14.95 -4.22
N THR A 385 30.72 -14.02 -4.17
CA THR A 385 30.54 -12.70 -3.53
C THR A 385 30.16 -11.55 -4.45
N ASP A 386 30.32 -11.74 -5.77
CA ASP A 386 30.19 -10.74 -6.86
C ASP A 386 31.14 -9.51 -6.76
N SER A 387 32.15 -9.62 -5.89
CA SER A 387 33.15 -8.57 -5.63
C SER A 387 34.15 -8.44 -6.79
N GLY A 388 34.17 -7.30 -7.47
CA GLY A 388 35.02 -7.01 -8.63
C GLY A 388 34.24 -6.44 -9.82
N HIS A 389 32.91 -6.45 -9.76
CA HIS A 389 32.04 -5.67 -10.64
C HIS A 389 32.29 -4.15 -10.49
N TYR A 390 31.91 -3.39 -11.51
CA TYR A 390 31.91 -1.92 -11.49
C TYR A 390 30.63 -1.41 -12.15
N SER A 391 29.94 -0.50 -11.47
CA SER A 391 28.87 0.32 -12.03
C SER A 391 29.20 1.79 -11.79
N ASP A 392 28.92 2.65 -12.77
CA ASP A 392 29.04 4.11 -12.60
C ASP A 392 28.06 4.63 -11.53
N GLU A 393 26.92 3.95 -11.32
CA GLU A 393 25.94 4.26 -10.28
C GLU A 393 26.49 3.97 -8.88
N GLU A 394 26.93 2.73 -8.63
CA GLU A 394 27.55 2.30 -7.36
C GLU A 394 28.78 3.17 -7.01
N TRP A 395 29.56 3.56 -8.01
CA TRP A 395 30.74 4.41 -7.80
C TRP A 395 30.37 5.84 -7.38
N ASN A 396 29.32 6.42 -7.97
CA ASN A 396 28.83 7.75 -7.57
C ASN A 396 28.24 7.73 -6.16
N ASP A 397 27.49 6.68 -5.80
CA ASP A 397 26.99 6.48 -4.45
C ASP A 397 28.13 6.31 -3.44
N ASP A 398 29.19 5.59 -3.80
CA ASP A 398 30.39 5.46 -2.98
C ASP A 398 31.09 6.82 -2.78
N MET A 399 31.19 7.68 -3.81
CA MET A 399 31.77 9.03 -3.65
C MET A 399 30.96 9.87 -2.66
N ASN A 400 29.63 9.85 -2.78
CA ASN A 400 28.72 10.53 -1.87
C ASN A 400 28.83 9.97 -0.44
N ALA A 401 28.92 8.65 -0.30
CA ALA A 401 29.08 7.97 0.98
C ALA A 401 30.42 8.29 1.67
N ILE A 402 31.51 8.45 0.91
CA ILE A 402 32.81 8.90 1.42
C ILE A 402 32.71 10.34 1.94
N VAL A 403 32.17 11.26 1.15
CA VAL A 403 31.98 12.66 1.58
C VAL A 403 31.13 12.70 2.85
N GLY A 404 30.02 11.97 2.89
CA GLY A 404 29.16 11.84 4.07
C GLY A 404 29.89 11.28 5.30
N LEU A 405 30.72 10.24 5.14
CA LEU A 405 31.54 9.67 6.22
C LEU A 405 32.51 10.70 6.83
N TYR A 406 33.21 11.47 5.99
CA TYR A 406 34.15 12.49 6.44
C TYR A 406 33.42 13.66 7.12
N GLN A 407 32.38 14.21 6.50
CA GLN A 407 31.60 15.31 7.07
C GLN A 407 30.90 14.93 8.38
N LYS A 408 30.40 13.68 8.50
CA LYS A 408 29.87 13.10 9.74
C LYS A 408 30.92 12.90 10.84
N SER A 409 32.19 12.76 10.45
CA SER A 409 33.31 12.55 11.38
C SER A 409 33.95 13.84 11.89
N GLY A 410 33.46 15.01 11.47
CA GLY A 410 34.00 16.33 11.82
C GLY A 410 34.67 17.08 10.67
N TYR A 411 34.88 16.46 9.51
CA TYR A 411 35.62 17.03 8.38
C TYR A 411 34.67 17.76 7.41
N ALA A 412 34.00 18.81 7.90
CA ALA A 412 32.96 19.52 7.15
C ALA A 412 33.44 20.16 5.83
N ARG A 413 34.76 20.46 5.72
CA ARG A 413 35.38 21.06 4.53
C ARG A 413 36.12 20.03 3.65
N MET A 414 35.88 18.74 3.86
CA MET A 414 36.48 17.67 3.05
C MET A 414 36.10 17.82 1.57
N LYS A 415 37.07 17.56 0.68
CA LYS A 415 36.91 17.56 -0.77
C LYS A 415 37.56 16.33 -1.39
N ILE A 416 36.95 15.81 -2.46
CA ILE A 416 37.62 14.90 -3.39
C ILE A 416 38.35 15.77 -4.41
N LEU A 417 39.67 15.61 -4.51
CA LEU A 417 40.53 16.33 -5.45
C LEU A 417 40.51 15.69 -6.85
N GLY A 418 40.26 14.38 -6.92
CA GLY A 418 40.14 13.61 -8.14
C GLY A 418 40.15 12.11 -7.89
N VAL A 419 39.91 11.34 -8.95
CA VAL A 419 40.07 9.88 -8.98
C VAL A 419 41.03 9.54 -10.11
N ASP A 420 42.12 8.83 -9.80
CA ASP A 420 43.07 8.34 -10.79
C ASP A 420 42.82 6.86 -11.07
N ASP A 421 42.74 6.52 -12.36
CA ASP A 421 42.43 5.19 -12.85
C ASP A 421 43.67 4.53 -13.46
N VAL A 422 44.29 3.59 -12.73
CA VAL A 422 45.46 2.83 -13.21
C VAL A 422 45.00 1.46 -13.71
N TRP A 423 45.19 1.22 -15.02
CA TRP A 423 44.80 -0.02 -15.69
C TRP A 423 45.98 -0.99 -15.83
N ASP A 424 45.75 -2.28 -15.63
CA ASP A 424 46.68 -3.34 -16.05
C ASP A 424 46.29 -3.97 -17.40
N ASP A 425 47.25 -4.65 -18.04
CA ASP A 425 47.09 -5.26 -19.37
C ASP A 425 45.96 -6.31 -19.46
N ARG A 426 45.44 -6.76 -18.31
CA ARG A 426 44.35 -7.74 -18.21
C ARG A 426 42.99 -7.09 -17.93
N GLY A 427 42.91 -5.76 -17.95
CA GLY A 427 41.68 -4.99 -17.70
C GLY A 427 41.39 -4.75 -16.21
N GLY A 428 42.28 -5.15 -15.31
CA GLY A 428 42.13 -4.82 -13.89
C GLY A 428 42.36 -3.33 -13.66
N ILE A 429 41.38 -2.62 -13.09
CA ILE A 429 41.51 -1.22 -12.69
C ILE A 429 41.81 -1.07 -11.20
N VAL A 430 42.81 -0.26 -10.87
CA VAL A 430 43.03 0.30 -9.54
C VAL A 430 42.53 1.74 -9.55
N LYS A 431 41.49 2.03 -8.76
CA LYS A 431 40.96 3.39 -8.59
C LYS A 431 41.58 4.03 -7.35
N THR A 432 42.24 5.17 -7.50
CA THR A 432 42.86 5.90 -6.38
C THR A 432 42.14 7.23 -6.17
N ILE A 433 41.43 7.36 -5.05
CA ILE A 433 40.67 8.56 -4.69
C ILE A 433 41.60 9.51 -3.93
N ARG A 434 41.96 10.65 -4.52
CA ARG A 434 42.74 11.69 -3.83
C ARG A 434 41.81 12.64 -3.11
N ILE A 435 42.02 12.85 -1.81
CA ILE A 435 41.18 13.70 -0.97
C ILE A 435 41.98 14.79 -0.25
N GLU A 436 41.30 15.88 0.10
CA GLU A 436 41.73 16.87 1.08
C GLU A 436 40.74 16.79 2.25
N GLU A 437 41.16 16.27 3.41
CA GLU A 437 40.28 16.13 4.58
C GLU A 437 39.83 17.48 5.17
N GLY A 438 40.70 18.49 5.13
CA GLY A 438 40.51 19.74 5.84
C GLY A 438 40.57 19.59 7.38
N PRO A 439 40.29 20.67 8.14
CA PRO A 439 40.29 20.62 9.60
C PRO A 439 39.10 19.83 10.16
N ARG A 440 39.31 19.17 11.31
CA ARG A 440 38.30 18.38 12.01
C ARG A 440 37.62 19.18 13.11
N TYR A 441 36.39 19.59 12.89
CA TYR A 441 35.65 20.47 13.79
C TYR A 441 35.08 19.76 15.03
N ARG A 442 35.28 20.34 16.21
CA ARG A 442 34.57 19.98 17.45
C ARG A 442 33.43 20.94 17.74
N VAL A 443 32.29 20.43 18.23
CA VAL A 443 31.16 21.25 18.65
C VAL A 443 31.51 21.92 19.99
N ARG A 444 31.72 23.24 19.99
CA ARG A 444 31.97 24.04 21.20
C ARG A 444 30.69 24.25 21.99
N GLU A 445 29.65 24.68 21.30
CA GLU A 445 28.38 25.11 21.90
C GLU A 445 27.21 24.82 20.96
N ILE A 446 26.05 24.55 21.55
CA ILE A 446 24.76 24.44 20.88
C ILE A 446 23.80 25.45 21.52
N VAL A 447 23.36 26.42 20.72
CA VAL A 447 22.54 27.55 21.18
C VAL A 447 21.16 27.49 20.52
N PHE A 448 20.12 27.51 21.35
CA PHE A 448 18.74 27.68 20.91
C PHE A 448 18.28 29.11 21.22
N LYS A 449 17.48 29.69 20.33
CA LYS A 449 16.84 31.00 20.51
C LYS A 449 15.37 30.89 20.14
N GLY A 450 14.48 31.41 20.99
CA GLY A 450 13.03 31.33 20.80
C GLY A 450 12.41 30.00 21.26
N ASN A 451 13.09 29.26 22.14
CA ASN A 451 12.60 28.01 22.72
C ASN A 451 11.80 28.23 24.03
N ASP A 452 10.88 29.20 24.04
CA ASP A 452 10.20 29.65 25.24
C ASP A 452 9.37 28.54 25.93
N HIS A 453 8.88 27.56 25.15
CA HIS A 453 8.10 26.43 25.66
C HIS A 453 8.86 25.09 25.74
N SER A 454 10.17 25.05 25.43
CA SER A 454 11.00 23.84 25.56
C SER A 454 12.31 24.09 26.32
N LEU A 455 12.60 23.25 27.31
CA LEU A 455 13.87 23.29 28.03
C LEU A 455 15.04 22.92 27.12
N ARG A 456 16.13 23.71 27.15
CA ARG A 456 17.39 23.44 26.43
C ARG A 456 17.89 22.00 26.62
N THR A 457 17.83 21.49 27.84
CA THR A 457 18.26 20.13 28.19
C THR A 457 17.43 19.05 27.47
N GLY A 458 16.13 19.27 27.29
CA GLY A 458 15.26 18.40 26.50
C GLY A 458 15.63 18.41 25.02
N LEU A 459 15.83 19.60 24.43
CA LEU A 459 16.22 19.74 23.02
C LEU A 459 17.59 19.12 22.73
N LEU A 460 18.59 19.33 23.61
CA LEU A 460 19.90 18.67 23.51
C LEU A 460 19.80 17.14 23.58
N GLY A 461 18.80 16.60 24.28
CA GLY A 461 18.55 15.15 24.36
C GLY A 461 18.19 14.54 23.00
N LEU A 462 17.47 15.29 22.16
CA LEU A 462 16.98 14.84 20.84
C LEU A 462 18.06 14.81 19.76
N MET A 463 19.08 15.66 19.88
CA MET A 463 20.10 15.84 18.86
C MET A 463 21.08 14.67 18.74
N ARG A 464 21.66 14.51 17.55
CA ARG A 464 22.84 13.69 17.25
C ARG A 464 24.11 14.41 17.66
N ASN A 465 24.24 15.70 17.30
CA ASN A 465 25.38 16.51 17.74
C ASN A 465 25.35 16.73 19.25
N LYS A 466 26.53 16.73 19.88
CA LYS A 466 26.71 16.95 21.32
C LYS A 466 27.90 17.89 21.56
N GLU A 467 27.77 18.75 22.56
CA GLU A 467 28.85 19.66 22.98
C GLU A 467 30.09 18.85 23.42
N GLY A 468 31.28 19.26 22.97
CA GLY A 468 32.55 18.56 23.15
C GLY A 468 32.86 17.44 22.14
N ALA A 469 31.85 16.92 21.43
CA ALA A 469 32.02 15.89 20.40
C ALA A 469 32.56 16.48 19.07
N TYR A 470 32.92 15.61 18.13
CA TYR A 470 33.17 16.02 16.75
C TYR A 470 31.84 16.29 16.02
N LEU A 471 31.85 17.28 15.13
CA LEU A 471 30.68 17.73 14.37
C LEU A 471 30.18 16.65 13.40
N ASP A 472 28.91 16.24 13.52
CA ASP A 472 28.18 15.56 12.46
C ASP A 472 27.52 16.63 11.60
N TYR A 473 28.24 17.09 10.54
CA TYR A 473 27.78 18.21 9.71
C TYR A 473 26.48 17.89 8.94
N PRO A 474 26.33 16.74 8.26
CA PRO A 474 25.04 16.33 7.68
C PRO A 474 23.98 16.06 8.76
N GLY A 475 24.41 15.73 9.98
CA GLY A 475 23.54 15.60 11.14
C GLY A 475 22.88 16.91 11.60
N ALA A 476 23.39 18.09 11.23
CA ALA A 476 22.82 19.37 11.68
C ALA A 476 21.39 19.61 11.15
N GLU A 477 21.11 19.27 9.89
CA GLU A 477 19.76 19.33 9.31
C GLU A 477 18.83 18.29 9.96
N ALA A 478 19.34 17.09 10.27
CA ALA A 478 18.59 16.07 10.99
C ALA A 478 18.27 16.50 12.44
N ASP A 479 19.15 17.28 13.07
CA ASP A 479 18.94 17.87 14.39
C ASP A 479 17.92 19.01 14.33
N GLN A 480 17.94 19.85 13.28
CA GLN A 480 16.93 20.88 13.01
C GLN A 480 15.53 20.26 12.91
N GLU A 481 15.39 19.21 12.10
CA GLU A 481 14.11 18.50 11.93
C GLU A 481 13.71 17.71 13.20
N ALA A 482 14.66 17.15 13.96
CA ALA A 482 14.34 16.53 15.25
C ALA A 482 13.73 17.53 16.26
N VAL A 483 14.27 18.75 16.31
CA VAL A 483 13.73 19.85 17.12
C VAL A 483 12.37 20.30 16.59
N ALA A 484 12.26 20.59 15.29
CA ALA A 484 11.00 21.01 14.65
C ALA A 484 9.88 19.97 14.87
N LYS A 485 10.20 18.69 14.67
CA LYS A 485 9.28 17.58 14.90
C LYS A 485 8.83 17.47 16.36
N ASN A 486 9.72 17.66 17.34
CA ASN A 486 9.32 17.68 18.75
C ASN A 486 8.28 18.78 19.06
N TYR A 487 8.45 19.95 18.45
CA TYR A 487 7.47 21.03 18.53
C TYR A 487 6.15 20.69 17.84
N ARG A 488 6.18 20.16 16.60
CA ARG A 488 4.97 19.72 15.87
C ARG A 488 4.23 18.60 16.62
N ASP A 489 4.95 17.63 17.17
CA ASP A 489 4.41 16.55 18.02
C ASP A 489 3.81 17.10 19.33
N SER A 490 4.25 18.26 19.82
CA SER A 490 3.73 18.91 21.03
C SER A 490 2.53 19.85 20.78
N GLY A 491 2.14 20.05 19.51
CA GLY A 491 1.00 20.89 19.09
C GLY A 491 1.38 22.20 18.40
N TYR A 492 2.66 22.50 18.20
CA TYR A 492 3.13 23.72 17.52
C TYR A 492 3.25 23.47 16.01
N LEU A 493 2.11 23.43 15.32
CA LEU A 493 2.01 22.99 13.92
C LEU A 493 2.47 24.02 12.87
N ASP A 494 2.89 25.22 13.31
CA ASP A 494 3.44 26.28 12.47
C ASP A 494 4.92 26.58 12.78
N VAL A 495 5.55 25.75 13.62
CA VAL A 495 6.94 25.94 14.05
C VAL A 495 7.89 26.02 12.86
N ARG A 496 8.78 27.00 12.89
CA ARG A 496 9.93 27.12 11.98
C ARG A 496 11.20 27.01 12.80
N VAL A 497 12.12 26.17 12.35
CA VAL A 497 13.44 26.01 12.95
C VAL A 497 14.47 26.16 11.84
N GLU A 498 15.36 27.14 11.99
CA GLU A 498 16.48 27.38 11.09
C GLU A 498 17.77 27.07 11.84
N SER A 499 18.68 26.32 11.22
CA SER A 499 19.98 25.96 11.78
C SER A 499 21.13 26.59 11.01
N GLU A 500 22.14 27.03 11.75
CA GLU A 500 23.38 27.61 11.22
C GLU A 500 24.58 26.94 11.91
N VAL A 501 25.55 26.48 11.12
CA VAL A 501 26.83 25.96 11.62
C VAL A 501 27.91 27.02 11.43
N ILE A 502 28.34 27.63 12.52
CA ILE A 502 29.37 28.67 12.50
C ILE A 502 30.72 28.02 12.79
N PHE A 503 31.65 28.12 11.84
CA PHE A 503 33.01 27.59 11.94
C PHE A 503 33.97 28.64 12.51
N ASP A 504 34.77 28.23 13.50
CA ASP A 504 35.85 28.98 14.14
C ASP A 504 37.20 28.58 13.51
N GLU A 505 38.19 29.48 13.52
CA GLU A 505 39.54 29.21 13.03
C GLU A 505 40.24 28.10 13.84
N ASN A 506 39.89 27.95 15.13
CA ASN A 506 40.46 26.96 16.05
C ASN A 506 39.87 25.55 15.88
N ALA A 507 39.51 25.16 14.66
CA ALA A 507 38.84 23.88 14.33
C ALA A 507 37.67 23.56 15.29
N SER A 508 36.88 24.59 15.61
CA SER A 508 35.69 24.50 16.47
C SER A 508 34.46 24.96 15.70
N ALA A 509 33.28 24.47 16.09
CA ALA A 509 32.01 24.84 15.48
C ALA A 509 30.96 25.14 16.56
N ALA A 510 30.11 26.14 16.31
CA ALA A 510 28.92 26.43 17.10
C ALA A 510 27.68 26.14 16.26
N LEU A 511 26.72 25.38 16.79
CA LEU A 511 25.43 25.18 16.13
C LEU A 511 24.42 26.15 16.74
N ARG A 512 23.78 26.97 15.92
CA ARG A 512 22.71 27.88 16.33
C ARG A 512 21.40 27.43 15.72
N PHE A 513 20.36 27.37 16.54
CA PHE A 513 18.99 27.06 16.14
C PHE A 513 18.09 28.24 16.48
N ALA A 514 17.57 28.90 15.46
CA ALA A 514 16.54 29.93 15.60
C ALA A 514 15.17 29.27 15.47
N ILE A 515 14.35 29.38 16.51
CA ILE A 515 13.03 28.76 16.62
C ILE A 515 11.97 29.88 16.63
N VAL A 516 10.95 29.72 15.80
CA VAL A 516 9.70 30.50 15.84
C VAL A 516 8.58 29.50 16.09
N GLU A 517 8.11 29.40 17.33
CA GLU A 517 7.22 28.30 17.78
C GLU A 517 5.80 28.39 17.17
N GLY A 518 5.24 29.60 17.06
CA GLY A 518 3.84 29.80 16.67
C GLY A 518 2.84 29.41 17.76
N PRO A 519 1.52 29.42 17.46
CA PRO A 519 0.50 29.04 18.43
C PRO A 519 0.48 27.52 18.66
N ARG A 520 0.11 27.12 19.89
CA ARG A 520 -0.10 25.72 20.25
C ARG A 520 -1.55 25.31 20.02
N TYR A 521 -1.78 24.36 19.12
CA TYR A 521 -3.12 23.93 18.75
C TYR A 521 -3.71 22.89 19.71
N ARG A 522 -4.99 23.07 20.04
CA ARG A 522 -5.87 22.07 20.64
C ARG A 522 -6.85 21.54 19.59
N LEU A 523 -7.31 20.31 19.75
CA LEU A 523 -8.32 19.74 18.87
C LEU A 523 -9.67 20.45 19.05
N GLY A 524 -10.21 20.97 17.96
CA GLY A 524 -11.53 21.57 17.86
C GLY A 524 -12.56 20.58 17.31
N ASN A 525 -13.38 21.04 16.37
CA ASN A 525 -14.40 20.23 15.72
C ASN A 525 -13.76 19.20 14.77
N THR A 526 -14.28 17.97 14.78
CA THR A 526 -13.95 16.95 13.78
C THR A 526 -15.18 16.69 12.92
N VAL A 527 -15.06 16.93 11.62
CA VAL A 527 -16.12 16.72 10.61
C VAL A 527 -15.74 15.54 9.73
N VAL A 528 -16.70 14.66 9.45
CA VAL A 528 -16.54 13.48 8.60
C VAL A 528 -17.24 13.70 7.27
N ARG A 529 -16.62 13.23 6.17
CA ARG A 529 -17.09 13.36 4.79
C ARG A 529 -16.83 12.08 4.01
N GLY A 530 -17.77 11.67 3.16
CA GLY A 530 -17.61 10.50 2.27
C GLY A 530 -18.04 9.17 2.87
N THR A 531 -18.69 9.18 4.03
CA THR A 531 -19.47 8.06 4.57
C THR A 531 -20.84 7.99 3.90
N LEU A 532 -21.25 6.82 3.41
CA LEU A 532 -22.56 6.58 2.78
C LEU A 532 -23.36 5.52 3.54
N LEU A 533 -22.69 4.45 3.98
CA LEU A 533 -23.27 3.33 4.72
C LEU A 533 -22.72 3.21 6.14
N THR A 534 -21.56 3.81 6.41
CA THR A 534 -20.94 3.84 7.75
C THR A 534 -21.41 5.08 8.51
N GLU A 535 -21.66 4.96 9.80
CA GLU A 535 -21.90 6.13 10.64
C GLU A 535 -20.60 6.91 10.90
N ALA A 536 -20.71 8.24 10.98
CA ALA A 536 -19.55 9.09 11.32
C ALA A 536 -18.92 8.75 12.68
N GLU A 537 -19.70 8.19 13.61
CA GLU A 537 -19.23 7.73 14.91
C GLU A 537 -18.15 6.65 14.80
N ALA A 538 -18.18 5.82 13.74
CA ALA A 538 -17.14 4.82 13.47
C ALA A 538 -15.75 5.44 13.22
N ILE A 539 -15.70 6.72 12.86
CA ILE A 539 -14.47 7.52 12.75
C ILE A 539 -14.22 8.30 14.04
N LEU A 540 -15.24 8.99 14.59
CA LEU A 540 -15.07 9.89 15.73
C LEU A 540 -14.55 9.17 16.99
N ARG A 541 -15.02 7.95 17.26
CA ARG A 541 -14.54 7.12 18.39
C ARG A 541 -13.08 6.73 18.28
N GLU A 542 -12.51 6.65 17.07
CA GLU A 542 -11.12 6.25 16.86
C GLU A 542 -10.09 7.30 17.32
N ASN A 543 -10.57 8.50 17.70
CA ASN A 543 -9.78 9.64 18.13
C ASN A 543 -8.90 9.34 19.38
N PRO A 544 -7.56 9.41 19.27
CA PRO A 544 -6.66 9.23 20.40
C PRO A 544 -6.51 10.49 21.27
N ILE A 545 -6.96 11.66 20.79
CA ILE A 545 -6.83 12.95 21.47
C ILE A 545 -8.03 13.15 22.39
N ALA A 546 -7.78 13.34 23.69
CA ALA A 546 -8.84 13.66 24.65
C ALA A 546 -9.51 15.01 24.32
N PRO A 547 -10.80 15.22 24.64
CA PRO A 547 -11.49 16.49 24.42
C PRO A 547 -10.71 17.68 25.00
N GLY A 548 -10.48 18.72 24.17
CA GLY A 548 -9.68 19.89 24.54
C GLY A 548 -8.15 19.65 24.62
N GLY A 549 -7.67 18.43 24.35
CA GLY A 549 -6.27 18.07 24.30
C GLY A 549 -5.50 18.69 23.13
N THR A 550 -4.17 18.64 23.21
CA THR A 550 -3.26 19.22 22.22
C THR A 550 -3.25 18.41 20.92
N ALA A 551 -3.40 19.08 19.78
CA ALA A 551 -3.41 18.47 18.46
C ALA A 551 -1.98 18.41 17.87
N GLY A 552 -1.15 17.51 18.40
CA GLY A 552 0.20 17.27 17.90
C GLY A 552 0.24 16.43 16.63
N GLU A 553 1.24 16.64 15.76
CA GLU A 553 1.38 15.91 14.48
C GLU A 553 1.38 14.38 14.66
N LYS A 554 2.10 13.88 15.68
CA LYS A 554 2.07 12.48 16.11
C LYS A 554 0.66 11.95 16.39
N ASP A 555 -0.18 12.72 17.07
CA ASP A 555 -1.51 12.29 17.48
C ASP A 555 -2.54 12.41 16.34
N LEU A 556 -2.37 13.41 15.47
CA LEU A 556 -3.11 13.51 14.21
C LEU A 556 -2.81 12.33 13.28
N LEU A 557 -1.53 11.94 13.15
CA LEU A 557 -1.14 10.77 12.36
C LEU A 557 -1.70 9.47 12.97
N ARG A 558 -1.62 9.30 14.29
CA ARG A 558 -2.24 8.17 15.00
C ARG A 558 -3.75 8.11 14.77
N PHE A 559 -4.44 9.25 14.75
CA PHE A 559 -5.88 9.30 14.48
C PHE A 559 -6.19 8.84 13.05
N GLN A 560 -5.50 9.38 12.05
CA GLN A 560 -5.63 8.94 10.66
C GLN A 560 -5.34 7.45 10.49
N GLN A 561 -4.28 6.94 11.13
CA GLN A 561 -3.91 5.52 11.11
C GLN A 561 -4.95 4.64 11.81
N ALA A 562 -5.51 5.06 12.94
CA ALA A 562 -6.56 4.33 13.64
C ALA A 562 -7.83 4.20 12.79
N VAL A 563 -8.24 5.28 12.12
CA VAL A 563 -9.38 5.27 11.19
C VAL A 563 -9.12 4.35 10.00
N TYR A 564 -7.92 4.37 9.41
CA TYR A 564 -7.56 3.45 8.33
C TYR A 564 -7.52 1.98 8.79
N ALA A 565 -7.00 1.73 10.00
CA ALA A 565 -6.89 0.39 10.59
C ALA A 565 -8.24 -0.26 10.94
N THR A 566 -9.37 0.47 10.86
CA THR A 566 -10.71 -0.13 10.93
C THR A 566 -10.99 -1.08 9.76
N GLY A 567 -10.34 -0.88 8.61
CA GLY A 567 -10.61 -1.63 7.38
C GLY A 567 -11.94 -1.31 6.70
N LEU A 568 -12.63 -0.25 7.12
CA LEU A 568 -13.90 0.24 6.54
C LEU A 568 -13.69 1.22 5.37
N TYR A 569 -12.48 1.78 5.24
CA TYR A 569 -12.17 2.81 4.25
C TYR A 569 -10.93 2.43 3.44
N LYS A 570 -10.98 2.58 2.12
CA LYS A 570 -9.83 2.38 1.23
C LYS A 570 -8.94 3.62 1.11
N SER A 571 -9.48 4.80 1.43
CA SER A 571 -8.76 6.08 1.49
C SER A 571 -9.23 6.86 2.72
N VAL A 572 -8.28 7.46 3.44
CA VAL A 572 -8.54 8.36 4.58
C VAL A 572 -7.61 9.57 4.43
N ARG A 573 -8.15 10.73 4.09
CA ARG A 573 -7.44 12.02 4.06
C ARG A 573 -7.92 12.90 5.21
N VAL A 574 -7.00 13.68 5.79
CA VAL A 574 -7.32 14.61 6.88
C VAL A 574 -6.90 16.01 6.47
N GLN A 575 -7.87 16.89 6.25
CA GLN A 575 -7.62 18.31 6.06
C GLN A 575 -7.52 18.99 7.44
N ARG A 576 -6.53 19.87 7.58
CA ARG A 576 -6.15 20.53 8.84
C ARG A 576 -6.59 22.00 8.76
N VAL A 577 -7.71 22.37 9.39
CA VAL A 577 -8.22 23.75 9.39
C VAL A 577 -7.73 24.46 10.65
N LYS A 578 -6.63 25.20 10.51
CA LYS A 578 -6.01 25.96 11.61
C LYS A 578 -6.79 27.25 11.88
N ARG A 579 -7.08 27.52 13.16
CA ARG A 579 -7.53 28.82 13.69
C ARG A 579 -6.45 29.37 14.65
N PRO A 580 -5.43 30.08 14.12
CA PRO A 580 -4.23 30.46 14.89
C PRO A 580 -4.54 31.32 16.12
N GLU A 581 -5.46 32.28 15.99
CA GLU A 581 -5.84 33.24 17.04
C GLU A 581 -6.49 32.58 18.26
N GLU A 582 -7.22 31.47 18.05
CA GLU A 582 -7.86 30.69 19.13
C GLU A 582 -6.97 29.57 19.68
N GLY A 583 -5.87 29.25 18.98
CA GLY A 583 -5.08 28.04 19.23
C GLY A 583 -5.91 26.76 19.03
N VAL A 584 -6.79 26.74 18.02
CA VAL A 584 -7.69 25.59 17.74
C VAL A 584 -7.43 25.04 16.33
N LEU A 585 -7.42 23.72 16.21
CA LEU A 585 -7.33 22.99 14.95
C LEU A 585 -8.60 22.18 14.77
N ASP A 586 -9.41 22.53 13.78
CA ASP A 586 -10.51 21.69 13.32
C ASP A 586 -9.99 20.68 12.28
N LEU A 587 -10.56 19.48 12.28
CA LEU A 587 -10.21 18.41 11.36
C LEU A 587 -11.38 18.09 10.43
N VAL A 588 -11.08 17.88 9.16
CA VAL A 588 -12.04 17.36 8.20
C VAL A 588 -11.50 16.06 7.62
N PHE A 589 -12.11 14.95 8.02
CA PHE A 589 -11.84 13.62 7.49
C PHE A 589 -12.60 13.45 6.18
N GLU A 590 -11.88 13.21 5.09
CA GLU A 590 -12.43 12.76 3.82
C GLU A 590 -12.09 11.28 3.65
N VAL A 591 -13.10 10.43 3.77
CA VAL A 591 -12.96 8.98 3.59
C VAL A 591 -13.59 8.53 2.28
N GLU A 592 -13.14 7.38 1.80
CA GLU A 592 -13.84 6.64 0.74
C GLU A 592 -14.03 5.20 1.25
N GLU A 593 -15.29 4.81 1.41
CA GLU A 593 -15.68 3.48 1.90
C GLU A 593 -15.16 2.36 0.97
N THR A 594 -14.87 1.21 1.56
CA THR A 594 -14.49 -0.01 0.83
C THR A 594 -15.68 -0.97 0.73
N LEU A 595 -15.55 -2.03 -0.05
CA LEU A 595 -16.50 -3.16 0.02
C LEU A 595 -16.37 -3.83 1.39
N PHE A 596 -17.47 -3.87 2.15
CA PHE A 596 -17.49 -4.47 3.48
C PHE A 596 -17.64 -6.00 3.46
N PHE A 597 -18.21 -6.54 2.39
CA PHE A 597 -18.34 -7.98 2.17
C PHE A 597 -17.07 -8.59 1.56
N GLU A 598 -16.53 -9.62 2.19
CA GLU A 598 -15.37 -10.41 1.77
C GLU A 598 -15.75 -11.88 1.64
N VAL A 599 -15.21 -12.55 0.62
CA VAL A 599 -15.29 -14.00 0.44
C VAL A 599 -13.88 -14.57 0.44
N GLU A 600 -13.64 -15.55 1.29
CA GLU A 600 -12.42 -16.33 1.36
C GLU A 600 -12.70 -17.73 0.81
N PHE A 601 -11.78 -18.29 0.02
CA PHE A 601 -11.82 -19.71 -0.32
C PHE A 601 -10.41 -20.26 -0.44
N GLY A 602 -10.23 -21.50 -0.01
CA GLY A 602 -8.93 -22.16 0.05
C GLY A 602 -9.04 -23.64 -0.26
N GLY A 603 -7.96 -24.21 -0.77
CA GLY A 603 -7.81 -25.63 -1.00
C GLY A 603 -6.41 -26.08 -0.61
N GLY A 604 -6.29 -27.29 -0.08
CA GLY A 604 -5.01 -27.84 0.33
C GLY A 604 -5.04 -29.34 0.50
N TRP A 605 -3.88 -29.89 0.82
CA TRP A 605 -3.74 -31.30 1.16
C TRP A 605 -2.69 -31.43 2.27
N GLY A 606 -2.83 -32.45 3.11
CA GLY A 606 -1.86 -32.77 4.16
C GLY A 606 -1.84 -34.26 4.51
N THR A 607 -0.69 -34.80 4.91
CA THR A 607 -0.60 -36.18 5.46
C THR A 607 -1.39 -36.34 6.77
N ASP A 608 -1.57 -35.24 7.49
CA ASP A 608 -2.38 -35.08 8.70
C ASP A 608 -3.88 -35.08 8.36
N THR A 609 -4.34 -34.14 7.52
CA THR A 609 -5.78 -33.86 7.29
C THR A 609 -6.39 -34.54 6.06
N GLY A 610 -5.57 -35.08 5.16
CA GLY A 610 -5.99 -35.42 3.80
C GLY A 610 -6.26 -34.17 2.95
N PHE A 611 -7.11 -34.31 1.92
CA PHE A 611 -7.63 -33.15 1.18
C PHE A 611 -8.44 -32.24 2.11
N ARG A 612 -8.27 -30.92 1.98
CA ARG A 612 -9.01 -29.90 2.74
C ARG A 612 -9.48 -28.76 1.85
N GLY A 613 -10.69 -28.27 2.11
CA GLY A 613 -11.25 -27.05 1.54
C GLY A 613 -11.64 -26.08 2.65
N LEU A 614 -11.54 -24.79 2.35
CA LEU A 614 -11.99 -23.68 3.19
C LEU A 614 -12.93 -22.80 2.36
N LEU A 615 -14.03 -22.37 2.96
CA LEU A 615 -14.92 -21.34 2.44
C LEU A 615 -15.30 -20.40 3.58
N GLY A 616 -15.09 -19.10 3.39
CA GLY A 616 -15.40 -18.06 4.36
C GLY A 616 -16.19 -16.92 3.72
N ALA A 617 -17.08 -16.32 4.47
CA ALA A 617 -17.76 -15.08 4.12
C ALA A 617 -17.77 -14.15 5.33
N LYS A 618 -17.51 -12.87 5.12
CA LYS A 618 -17.44 -11.86 6.18
C LYS A 618 -18.07 -10.55 5.73
N GLU A 619 -18.96 -10.02 6.54
CA GLU A 619 -19.46 -8.66 6.45
C GLU A 619 -18.79 -7.83 7.56
N LYS A 620 -18.08 -6.76 7.20
CA LYS A 620 -17.32 -5.92 8.15
C LYS A 620 -18.16 -4.86 8.88
N ASN A 621 -19.32 -4.50 8.34
CA ASN A 621 -20.04 -3.30 8.71
C ASN A 621 -21.56 -3.53 8.73
N LEU A 622 -22.00 -4.52 9.49
CA LEU A 622 -23.39 -5.02 9.53
C LEU A 622 -24.45 -3.93 9.77
N ASP A 623 -24.09 -2.89 10.51
CA ASP A 623 -24.99 -1.86 11.04
C ASP A 623 -24.44 -0.43 10.88
N GLY A 624 -23.43 -0.22 10.03
CA GLY A 624 -22.76 1.07 9.88
C GLY A 624 -21.81 1.45 11.02
N LEU A 625 -21.74 0.68 12.12
CA LEU A 625 -20.85 0.93 13.26
C LEU A 625 -19.59 0.06 13.23
N GLY A 626 -19.27 -0.61 12.12
CA GLY A 626 -18.11 -1.49 11.99
C GLY A 626 -18.21 -2.79 12.77
N ARG A 627 -19.43 -3.21 13.16
CA ARG A 627 -19.66 -4.55 13.69
C ARG A 627 -19.51 -5.56 12.57
N SER A 628 -18.66 -6.58 12.77
CA SER A 628 -18.43 -7.60 11.76
C SER A 628 -19.08 -8.92 12.11
N VAL A 629 -19.73 -9.56 11.13
CA VAL A 629 -20.17 -10.95 11.21
C VAL A 629 -19.43 -11.77 10.16
N SER A 630 -19.00 -12.99 10.52
CA SER A 630 -18.40 -13.92 9.57
C SER A 630 -18.85 -15.34 9.81
N ALA A 631 -18.87 -16.12 8.73
CA ALA A 631 -19.07 -17.57 8.73
C ALA A 631 -17.94 -18.24 7.95
N GLN A 632 -17.36 -19.30 8.49
CA GLN A 632 -16.29 -20.06 7.88
C GLN A 632 -16.56 -21.57 7.99
N ALA A 633 -16.33 -22.30 6.91
CA ALA A 633 -16.43 -23.74 6.83
C ALA A 633 -15.07 -24.30 6.40
N ILE A 634 -14.50 -25.18 7.22
CA ILE A 634 -13.27 -25.92 6.94
C ILE A 634 -13.64 -27.40 6.89
N VAL A 635 -13.50 -28.01 5.72
CA VAL A 635 -13.91 -29.39 5.48
C VAL A 635 -12.71 -30.16 4.94
N SER A 636 -12.30 -31.20 5.67
CA SER A 636 -11.23 -32.11 5.27
C SER A 636 -11.70 -33.56 5.33
N GLN A 637 -10.81 -34.51 5.01
CA GLN A 637 -11.12 -35.94 5.10
C GLN A 637 -11.26 -36.45 6.54
N LYS A 638 -10.74 -35.72 7.55
CA LYS A 638 -10.80 -36.12 8.97
C LYS A 638 -11.43 -35.10 9.91
N GLU A 639 -11.66 -33.87 9.46
CA GLU A 639 -12.15 -32.75 10.29
C GLU A 639 -13.21 -31.96 9.51
N GLN A 640 -14.35 -31.69 10.14
CA GLN A 640 -15.41 -30.82 9.63
C GLN A 640 -15.72 -29.75 10.66
N LYS A 641 -15.39 -28.51 10.34
CA LYS A 641 -15.45 -27.38 11.27
C LYS A 641 -16.23 -26.23 10.68
N PHE A 642 -17.25 -25.78 11.39
CA PHE A 642 -18.05 -24.60 11.03
C PHE A 642 -17.93 -23.58 12.14
N ILE A 643 -17.61 -22.34 11.78
CA ILE A 643 -17.36 -21.23 12.71
C ILE A 643 -18.26 -20.07 12.30
N GLY A 644 -19.01 -19.50 13.24
CA GLY A 644 -19.68 -18.22 13.12
C GLY A 644 -19.10 -17.25 14.15
N ASP A 645 -18.71 -16.05 13.74
CA ASP A 645 -18.14 -15.03 14.63
C ASP A 645 -18.87 -13.70 14.46
N LEU A 646 -19.37 -13.15 15.57
CA LEU A 646 -19.89 -11.78 15.66
C LEU A 646 -18.94 -10.94 16.50
N ARG A 647 -18.54 -9.76 16.01
CA ARG A 647 -17.55 -8.90 16.67
C ARG A 647 -18.02 -7.44 16.79
N GLU A 648 -17.92 -6.93 18.01
CA GLU A 648 -18.14 -5.54 18.40
C GLU A 648 -16.78 -4.92 18.74
N PRO A 649 -16.21 -4.04 17.89
CA PRO A 649 -14.87 -3.51 18.12
C PRO A 649 -14.72 -2.61 19.37
N TRP A 650 -15.83 -2.11 19.95
CA TRP A 650 -15.84 -1.17 21.08
C TRP A 650 -16.83 -1.57 22.19
N ILE A 651 -16.72 -2.79 22.73
CA ILE A 651 -17.72 -3.37 23.66
C ILE A 651 -17.98 -2.56 24.95
N PHE A 652 -17.02 -1.70 25.34
CA PHE A 652 -17.14 -0.81 26.51
C PHE A 652 -17.18 0.68 26.15
N GLY A 653 -17.29 1.05 24.87
CA GLY A 653 -17.40 2.45 24.40
C GLY A 653 -16.26 3.38 24.86
N ASN A 654 -15.07 2.84 25.18
CA ASN A 654 -14.00 3.60 25.82
C ASN A 654 -12.64 3.43 25.11
N ARG A 655 -11.76 4.43 25.31
CA ARG A 655 -10.47 4.59 24.62
C ARG A 655 -9.49 3.41 24.69
N TRP A 656 -9.78 2.37 25.47
CA TRP A 656 -8.90 1.20 25.62
C TRP A 656 -9.07 0.17 24.48
N LYS A 657 -10.07 0.34 23.60
CA LYS A 657 -10.32 -0.48 22.40
C LYS A 657 -10.37 -1.99 22.69
N TRP A 658 -11.29 -2.35 23.59
CA TRP A 658 -11.64 -3.75 23.84
C TRP A 658 -12.68 -4.21 22.81
N GLU A 659 -12.32 -5.25 22.05
CA GLU A 659 -13.19 -5.93 21.09
C GLU A 659 -13.97 -7.01 21.84
N GLY A 660 -15.30 -6.96 21.79
CA GLY A 660 -16.18 -8.04 22.22
C GLY A 660 -16.40 -9.01 21.06
N GLY A 661 -16.35 -10.32 21.32
CA GLY A 661 -16.62 -11.36 20.33
C GLY A 661 -17.59 -12.40 20.86
N LEU A 662 -18.51 -12.87 20.02
CA LEU A 662 -19.36 -14.02 20.26
C LEU A 662 -19.15 -15.01 19.12
N THR A 663 -18.43 -16.09 19.40
CA THR A 663 -18.05 -17.10 18.41
C THR A 663 -18.81 -18.41 18.68
N GLY A 664 -19.61 -18.88 17.73
CA GLY A 664 -20.16 -20.23 17.74
C GLY A 664 -19.28 -21.14 16.88
N PHE A 665 -19.00 -22.36 17.33
CA PHE A 665 -18.35 -23.36 16.48
C PHE A 665 -18.91 -24.77 16.65
N TYR A 666 -18.97 -25.50 15.54
CA TYR A 666 -19.17 -26.95 15.47
C TYR A 666 -17.86 -27.57 14.96
N ASP A 667 -17.40 -28.63 15.59
CA ASP A 667 -16.23 -29.39 15.18
C ASP A 667 -16.58 -30.90 15.22
N LYS A 668 -16.28 -31.63 14.13
CA LYS A 668 -16.27 -33.10 14.10
C LYS A 668 -14.92 -33.56 13.60
N ALA A 669 -14.12 -34.19 14.46
CA ALA A 669 -12.77 -34.62 14.17
C ALA A 669 -12.55 -36.11 14.47
N GLU A 670 -11.98 -36.84 13.50
CA GLU A 670 -11.60 -38.25 13.61
C GLU A 670 -10.14 -38.34 14.07
N ARG A 671 -9.91 -39.00 15.21
CA ARG A 671 -8.59 -39.09 15.89
C ARG A 671 -8.17 -40.56 15.96
N VAL A 672 -6.88 -40.80 16.25
CA VAL A 672 -6.32 -42.16 16.32
C VAL A 672 -6.98 -43.02 17.41
N SER A 673 -7.44 -42.38 18.50
CA SER A 673 -7.92 -43.08 19.70
C SER A 673 -9.41 -42.89 20.00
N PHE A 674 -10.06 -41.90 19.37
CA PHE A 674 -11.48 -41.56 19.54
C PHE A 674 -11.95 -40.60 18.43
N ASP A 675 -13.25 -40.54 18.18
CA ASP A 675 -13.89 -39.48 17.41
C ASP A 675 -14.47 -38.43 18.35
N LEU A 676 -14.26 -37.15 18.03
CA LEU A 676 -14.81 -36.01 18.75
C LEU A 676 -15.91 -35.33 17.93
N ARG A 677 -17.05 -35.05 18.56
CA ARG A 677 -18.01 -34.04 18.09
C ARG A 677 -18.18 -32.99 19.19
N GLN A 678 -17.92 -31.73 18.87
CA GLN A 678 -18.00 -30.60 19.79
C GLN A 678 -18.92 -29.52 19.23
N VAL A 679 -19.79 -28.96 20.07
CA VAL A 679 -20.57 -27.76 19.78
C VAL A 679 -20.35 -26.73 20.87
N SER A 680 -19.90 -25.54 20.50
CA SER A 680 -19.41 -24.52 21.45
C SER A 680 -19.95 -23.13 21.14
N ILE A 681 -20.16 -22.35 22.20
CA ILE A 681 -20.32 -20.89 22.15
C ILE A 681 -19.24 -20.28 23.04
N VAL A 682 -18.51 -19.30 22.50
CA VAL A 682 -17.45 -18.57 23.20
C VAL A 682 -17.79 -17.09 23.23
N ALA A 683 -17.99 -16.55 24.42
CA ALA A 683 -17.97 -15.11 24.65
C ALA A 683 -16.53 -14.67 24.92
N SER A 684 -16.08 -13.59 24.29
CA SER A 684 -14.70 -13.12 24.42
C SER A 684 -14.60 -11.60 24.55
N ILE A 685 -13.57 -11.17 25.29
CA ILE A 685 -13.12 -9.79 25.39
C ILE A 685 -11.65 -9.79 25.02
N THR A 686 -11.32 -9.18 23.88
CA THR A 686 -9.98 -9.17 23.28
C THR A 686 -9.46 -7.75 23.19
N ARG A 687 -8.14 -7.57 23.39
CA ARG A 687 -7.48 -6.29 23.15
C ARG A 687 -6.18 -6.50 22.38
N LYS A 688 -6.03 -5.75 21.30
CA LYS A 688 -4.77 -5.60 20.57
C LYS A 688 -3.81 -4.77 21.43
N VAL A 689 -2.65 -5.33 21.73
CA VAL A 689 -1.57 -4.70 22.51
C VAL A 689 -0.51 -4.13 21.57
N PHE A 690 -0.25 -4.82 20.46
CA PHE A 690 0.56 -4.38 19.32
C PHE A 690 -0.15 -4.79 18.02
N GLU A 691 0.31 -4.37 16.84
CA GLU A 691 -0.39 -4.57 15.55
C GLU A 691 -0.84 -6.00 15.27
N ARG A 692 -0.01 -6.99 15.62
CA ARG A 692 -0.27 -8.44 15.47
C ARG A 692 -0.33 -9.19 16.79
N SER A 693 -0.45 -8.47 17.91
CA SER A 693 -0.40 -9.06 19.26
C SER A 693 -1.65 -8.74 20.05
N SER A 694 -2.25 -9.75 20.67
CA SER A 694 -3.49 -9.63 21.44
C SER A 694 -3.40 -10.33 22.81
N VAL A 695 -4.23 -9.84 23.72
CA VAL A 695 -4.62 -10.56 24.94
C VAL A 695 -6.14 -10.72 24.93
N SER A 696 -6.62 -11.89 25.33
CA SER A 696 -8.04 -12.24 25.32
C SER A 696 -8.43 -12.91 26.64
N LEU A 697 -9.61 -12.55 27.15
CA LEU A 697 -10.32 -13.34 28.14
C LEU A 697 -11.56 -13.92 27.46
N GLN A 698 -11.76 -15.22 27.61
CA GLN A 698 -12.84 -15.97 26.97
C GLN A 698 -13.60 -16.79 28.00
N TYR A 699 -14.89 -16.98 27.77
CA TYR A 699 -15.73 -17.95 28.43
C TYR A 699 -16.32 -18.87 27.34
N GLU A 700 -15.89 -20.13 27.33
CA GLU A 700 -16.43 -21.18 26.47
C GLU A 700 -17.48 -21.97 27.22
N LEU A 701 -18.63 -22.19 26.59
CA LEU A 701 -19.57 -23.24 26.94
C LEU A 701 -19.65 -24.20 25.77
N SER A 702 -19.17 -25.43 25.97
CA SER A 702 -19.22 -26.49 24.96
C SER A 702 -19.97 -27.73 25.44
N ARG A 703 -20.47 -28.49 24.47
CA ARG A 703 -20.96 -29.85 24.65
C ARG A 703 -20.13 -30.77 23.77
N ASP A 704 -19.33 -31.60 24.41
CA ASP A 704 -18.36 -32.49 23.80
C ASP A 704 -18.93 -33.93 23.84
N GLU A 705 -18.84 -34.65 22.73
CA GLU A 705 -19.23 -36.06 22.59
C GLU A 705 -18.01 -36.85 22.12
N VAL A 706 -17.58 -37.80 22.95
CA VAL A 706 -16.49 -38.72 22.64
C VAL A 706 -17.09 -40.06 22.20
N SER A 707 -16.72 -40.53 21.02
CA SER A 707 -17.28 -41.74 20.39
C SER A 707 -16.20 -42.55 19.67
N ASN A 708 -16.55 -43.74 19.15
CA ASN A 708 -15.64 -44.63 18.41
C ASN A 708 -14.27 -44.85 19.09
N VAL A 709 -14.29 -45.01 20.40
CA VAL A 709 -13.08 -45.09 21.23
C VAL A 709 -12.33 -46.41 20.97
N ALA A 710 -11.02 -46.33 20.75
CA ALA A 710 -10.16 -47.49 20.59
C ALA A 710 -10.07 -48.31 21.89
N PRO A 711 -10.09 -49.67 21.85
CA PRO A 711 -10.22 -50.51 23.06
C PRO A 711 -9.18 -50.27 24.17
N GLY A 712 -7.94 -49.91 23.84
CA GLY A 712 -6.91 -49.56 24.82
C GLY A 712 -6.96 -48.14 25.37
N ALA A 713 -7.77 -47.23 24.82
CA ALA A 713 -7.79 -45.84 25.25
C ALA A 713 -8.25 -45.71 26.71
N VAL A 714 -7.45 -45.02 27.54
CA VAL A 714 -7.77 -44.78 28.95
C VAL A 714 -8.81 -43.66 29.03
N LEU A 715 -10.08 -44.05 29.11
CA LEU A 715 -11.20 -43.14 29.37
C LEU A 715 -11.38 -42.89 30.86
N SER A 716 -11.71 -41.65 31.18
CA SER A 716 -12.34 -41.25 32.44
C SER A 716 -13.86 -41.54 32.39
N PRO A 717 -14.55 -41.73 33.53
CA PRO A 717 -16.01 -41.75 33.58
C PRO A 717 -16.67 -40.56 32.87
N GLU A 718 -16.01 -39.42 32.90
CA GLU A 718 -16.41 -38.14 32.31
C GLU A 718 -16.30 -38.11 30.77
N ASP A 719 -15.60 -39.08 30.15
CA ASP A 719 -15.53 -39.23 28.69
C ASP A 719 -16.71 -40.06 28.11
N GLN A 720 -17.61 -40.60 28.95
CA GLN A 720 -18.71 -41.46 28.49
C GLN A 720 -19.95 -40.64 28.10
N GLY A 721 -20.21 -40.53 26.79
CA GLY A 721 -21.39 -39.86 26.25
C GLY A 721 -21.16 -38.36 26.02
N TYR A 722 -21.96 -37.51 26.67
CA TYR A 722 -21.88 -36.06 26.51
C TYR A 722 -21.32 -35.39 27.76
N ALA A 723 -20.19 -34.68 27.62
CA ALA A 723 -19.65 -33.80 28.65
C ALA A 723 -20.00 -32.33 28.32
N THR A 724 -20.61 -31.61 29.26
CA THR A 724 -20.72 -30.16 29.17
C THR A 724 -19.46 -29.55 29.78
N ILE A 725 -18.74 -28.70 29.04
CA ILE A 725 -17.53 -28.04 29.53
C ILE A 725 -17.77 -26.54 29.51
N ALA A 726 -17.71 -25.94 30.70
CA ALA A 726 -17.80 -24.49 30.87
C ALA A 726 -16.48 -23.98 31.45
N ALA A 727 -15.74 -23.22 30.63
CA ALA A 727 -14.35 -22.89 30.90
C ALA A 727 -14.03 -21.41 30.69
N VAL A 728 -13.35 -20.80 31.66
CA VAL A 728 -12.72 -19.49 31.49
C VAL A 728 -11.31 -19.70 30.94
N ARG A 729 -10.97 -19.01 29.84
CA ARG A 729 -9.64 -19.03 29.22
C ARG A 729 -9.04 -17.63 29.16
N ALA A 730 -7.84 -17.45 29.70
CA ALA A 730 -6.98 -16.32 29.40
C ALA A 730 -6.00 -16.73 28.29
N LEU A 731 -5.89 -15.94 27.23
CA LEU A 731 -4.97 -16.16 26.12
C LEU A 731 -4.10 -14.92 25.89
N ALA A 732 -2.83 -15.15 25.56
CA ALA A 732 -1.94 -14.14 25.05
C ALA A 732 -1.28 -14.65 23.76
N ALA A 733 -1.25 -13.81 22.73
CA ALA A 733 -0.54 -14.05 21.49
C ALA A 733 0.29 -12.80 21.15
N LEU A 734 1.60 -12.93 21.15
CA LEU A 734 2.55 -11.86 20.87
C LEU A 734 3.33 -12.22 19.59
N ASP A 735 2.95 -11.63 18.47
CA ASP A 735 3.60 -11.81 17.18
C ASP A 735 4.45 -10.59 16.82
N PHE A 736 5.77 -10.81 16.79
CA PHE A 736 6.81 -9.85 16.42
C PHE A 736 7.60 -10.34 15.20
N ARG A 737 7.04 -11.24 14.38
CA ARG A 737 7.68 -11.75 13.16
C ARG A 737 7.66 -10.70 12.05
N ASP A 738 8.74 -10.64 11.28
CA ASP A 738 8.83 -9.80 10.08
C ASP A 738 7.76 -10.18 9.04
N ASN A 739 7.62 -11.46 8.74
CA ASN A 739 6.60 -12.00 7.84
C ASN A 739 5.84 -13.17 8.50
N PRO A 740 4.49 -13.17 8.59
CA PRO A 740 3.75 -14.26 9.23
C PRO A 740 3.83 -15.62 8.51
N PHE A 741 4.04 -15.62 7.19
CA PHE A 741 4.02 -16.82 6.34
C PHE A 741 5.42 -17.39 6.08
N ASN A 742 6.41 -16.53 5.84
CA ASN A 742 7.82 -16.92 5.71
C ASN A 742 8.74 -16.04 6.59
N PRO A 743 8.66 -16.17 7.92
CA PRO A 743 9.45 -15.39 8.86
C PRO A 743 10.96 -15.68 8.72
N LYS A 744 11.76 -14.61 8.64
CA LYS A 744 13.23 -14.66 8.68
C LYS A 744 13.80 -14.10 9.99
N LYS A 745 13.06 -13.19 10.65
CA LYS A 745 13.45 -12.52 11.89
C LYS A 745 12.26 -12.32 12.84
N GLY A 746 12.54 -12.32 14.13
CA GLY A 746 11.57 -11.98 15.18
C GLY A 746 11.11 -13.20 15.99
N ALA A 747 9.97 -13.07 16.66
CA ALA A 747 9.43 -14.11 17.53
C ALA A 747 7.91 -14.17 17.50
N LEU A 748 7.36 -15.37 17.71
CA LEU A 748 5.95 -15.62 18.03
C LEU A 748 5.91 -16.29 19.40
N LEU A 749 5.25 -15.65 20.37
CA LEU A 749 5.02 -16.20 21.70
C LEU A 749 3.51 -16.32 21.90
N SER A 750 3.02 -17.48 22.33
CA SER A 750 1.61 -17.63 22.71
C SER A 750 1.47 -18.47 23.97
N GLY A 751 0.39 -18.25 24.70
CA GLY A 751 0.04 -19.02 25.87
C GLY A 751 -1.44 -18.97 26.18
N SER A 752 -1.95 -20.03 26.78
CA SER A 752 -3.31 -20.11 27.31
C SER A 752 -3.31 -20.66 28.73
N ALA A 753 -4.22 -20.14 29.55
CA ALA A 753 -4.57 -20.64 30.85
C ALA A 753 -6.09 -20.84 30.89
N GLU A 754 -6.51 -22.09 31.07
CA GLU A 754 -7.89 -22.55 31.05
C GLU A 754 -8.26 -23.14 32.41
N VAL A 755 -9.47 -22.82 32.90
CA VAL A 755 -10.07 -23.44 34.07
C VAL A 755 -11.53 -23.75 33.79
N ALA A 756 -11.92 -25.01 33.97
CA ALA A 756 -13.29 -25.49 33.90
C ALA A 756 -13.67 -26.04 35.28
N THR A 757 -14.88 -25.74 35.76
CA THR A 757 -15.33 -26.21 37.08
C THR A 757 -16.85 -26.15 37.24
N LEU A 758 -17.41 -26.92 38.18
CA LEU A 758 -18.85 -26.98 38.44
C LEU A 758 -19.51 -25.60 38.64
N PRO A 759 -18.95 -24.64 39.40
CA PRO A 759 -19.51 -23.29 39.55
C PRO A 759 -19.56 -22.45 38.26
N LEU A 760 -18.82 -22.83 37.22
CA LEU A 760 -18.94 -22.24 35.88
C LEU A 760 -20.03 -22.92 35.03
N GLY A 761 -20.63 -24.02 35.49
CA GLY A 761 -21.56 -24.85 34.72
C GLY A 761 -20.91 -26.05 34.02
N SER A 762 -19.66 -26.39 34.35
CA SER A 762 -18.95 -27.54 33.78
C SER A 762 -19.36 -28.85 34.46
N SER A 763 -19.43 -29.94 33.70
CA SER A 763 -19.54 -31.31 34.22
C SER A 763 -18.22 -31.83 34.80
N VAL A 764 -17.12 -31.11 34.56
CA VAL A 764 -15.74 -31.52 34.89
C VAL A 764 -14.94 -30.38 35.51
N ASP A 765 -14.10 -30.73 36.48
CA ASP A 765 -13.23 -29.85 37.24
C ASP A 765 -11.76 -30.06 36.78
N TYR A 766 -11.22 -29.16 35.95
CA TYR A 766 -9.81 -29.20 35.55
C TYR A 766 -9.24 -27.82 35.26
N TRP A 767 -7.91 -27.69 35.36
CA TRP A 767 -7.18 -26.57 34.79
C TRP A 767 -6.15 -27.05 33.76
N LYS A 768 -5.84 -26.20 32.78
CA LYS A 768 -4.89 -26.49 31.70
C LYS A 768 -4.09 -25.23 31.37
N LEU A 769 -2.77 -25.35 31.40
CA LEU A 769 -1.83 -24.33 30.92
C LEU A 769 -1.13 -24.87 29.69
N SER A 770 -0.97 -24.04 28.66
CA SER A 770 -0.12 -24.35 27.52
C SER A 770 0.58 -23.12 26.98
N GLY A 771 1.73 -23.31 26.33
CA GLY A 771 2.45 -22.22 25.68
C GLY A 771 3.30 -22.69 24.52
N GLN A 772 3.48 -21.79 23.55
CA GLN A 772 4.41 -21.92 22.44
C GLN A 772 5.34 -20.72 22.39
N SER A 773 6.59 -20.95 22.06
CA SER A 773 7.54 -19.92 21.66
C SER A 773 8.23 -20.34 20.38
N SER A 774 8.36 -19.43 19.42
CA SER A 774 9.04 -19.66 18.14
C SER A 774 9.88 -18.45 17.80
N PHE A 775 11.19 -18.65 17.64
CA PHE A 775 12.19 -17.60 17.38
C PHE A 775 12.83 -17.82 16.01
N TYR A 776 13.04 -16.72 15.28
CA TYR A 776 13.54 -16.70 13.91
C TYR A 776 14.79 -15.84 13.83
N PHE A 777 15.91 -16.44 13.41
CA PHE A 777 17.21 -15.79 13.32
C PHE A 777 17.74 -15.88 11.89
N ALA A 778 17.81 -14.75 11.20
CA ALA A 778 18.49 -14.67 9.91
C ALA A 778 20.01 -14.88 10.12
N VAL A 779 20.56 -15.90 9.46
CA VAL A 779 21.97 -16.28 9.53
C VAL A 779 22.57 -16.42 8.14
N LEU A 780 23.86 -16.08 7.99
CA LEU A 780 24.51 -15.91 6.69
C LEU A 780 23.75 -14.89 5.81
N ARG A 781 24.05 -14.78 4.51
CA ARG A 781 23.42 -13.74 3.65
C ARG A 781 21.90 -13.90 3.54
N HIS A 782 21.35 -15.12 3.53
CA HIS A 782 19.90 -15.34 3.32
C HIS A 782 19.28 -16.56 4.05
N SER A 783 20.00 -17.29 4.91
CA SER A 783 19.45 -18.47 5.61
C SER A 783 18.70 -18.07 6.90
N THR A 784 17.93 -18.98 7.48
CA THR A 784 17.17 -18.71 8.72
C THR A 784 17.20 -19.93 9.63
N ILE A 785 17.61 -19.74 10.89
CA ILE A 785 17.41 -20.73 11.95
C ILE A 785 16.07 -20.43 12.62
N VAL A 786 15.27 -21.48 12.80
CA VAL A 786 14.01 -21.47 13.53
C VAL A 786 14.16 -22.36 14.75
N LEU A 787 13.92 -21.79 15.93
CA LEU A 787 13.82 -22.53 17.19
C LEU A 787 12.38 -22.42 17.66
N SER A 788 11.69 -23.54 17.86
CA SER A 788 10.32 -23.56 18.39
C SER A 788 10.23 -24.52 19.57
N GLY A 789 9.45 -24.15 20.58
CA GLY A 789 9.15 -24.99 21.73
C GLY A 789 7.69 -24.86 22.14
N ARG A 790 7.05 -25.97 22.46
CA ARG A 790 5.73 -26.04 23.09
C ARG A 790 5.84 -26.79 24.42
N ALA A 791 5.11 -26.33 25.43
CA ALA A 791 4.96 -27.02 26.69
C ALA A 791 3.52 -26.90 27.19
N GLY A 792 3.07 -27.89 27.96
CA GLY A 792 1.72 -27.91 28.50
C GLY A 792 1.58 -28.81 29.71
N THR A 793 0.67 -28.43 30.59
CA THR A 793 0.26 -29.19 31.77
C THR A 793 -1.24 -29.02 31.97
N ALA A 794 -1.93 -30.10 32.32
CA ALA A 794 -3.33 -30.12 32.70
C ALA A 794 -3.47 -30.92 33.99
N ARG A 795 -4.50 -30.64 34.79
CA ARG A 795 -4.77 -31.40 36.01
C ARG A 795 -6.24 -31.32 36.40
N ALA A 796 -6.84 -32.48 36.65
CA ALA A 796 -8.15 -32.58 37.27
C ALA A 796 -8.09 -32.21 38.77
N PHE A 797 -9.19 -31.69 39.29
CA PHE A 797 -9.40 -31.40 40.71
C PHE A 797 -10.86 -31.67 41.08
N GLY A 798 -11.26 -31.33 42.31
CA GLY A 798 -12.66 -31.40 42.72
C GLY A 798 -13.19 -32.83 42.67
N GLY A 799 -14.32 -33.03 41.96
CA GLY A 799 -14.93 -34.35 41.78
C GLY A 799 -14.34 -35.19 40.63
N THR A 800 -13.55 -34.58 39.74
CA THR A 800 -13.09 -35.20 38.50
C THR A 800 -11.82 -36.04 38.72
N GLN A 801 -11.82 -37.27 38.23
CA GLN A 801 -10.72 -38.23 38.49
C GLN A 801 -9.51 -38.01 37.57
N GLU A 802 -9.75 -37.79 36.28
CA GLU A 802 -8.71 -37.56 35.27
C GLU A 802 -9.09 -36.40 34.35
N VAL A 803 -8.12 -35.80 33.68
CA VAL A 803 -8.40 -34.84 32.61
C VAL A 803 -9.09 -35.61 31.45
N PRO A 804 -10.27 -35.17 30.96
CA PRO A 804 -10.97 -35.80 29.84
C PRO A 804 -10.08 -35.96 28.61
N ILE A 805 -10.25 -37.03 27.84
CA ILE A 805 -9.33 -37.42 26.76
C ILE A 805 -9.20 -36.35 25.68
N GLN A 806 -10.31 -35.67 25.34
CA GLN A 806 -10.35 -34.54 24.42
C GLN A 806 -9.67 -33.26 24.94
N LYS A 807 -9.33 -33.20 26.23
CA LYS A 807 -8.55 -32.10 26.83
C LYS A 807 -7.11 -32.49 27.17
N ARG A 808 -6.67 -33.73 26.93
CA ARG A 808 -5.26 -34.16 27.06
C ARG A 808 -4.37 -33.54 25.97
N PHE A 809 -3.07 -33.77 26.07
CA PHE A 809 -2.09 -33.44 25.04
C PHE A 809 -1.72 -34.67 24.21
N PHE A 810 -1.44 -34.46 22.93
CA PHE A 810 -0.96 -35.44 21.96
C PHE A 810 0.18 -34.81 21.14
N LEU A 811 1.12 -35.63 20.68
CA LEU A 811 2.26 -35.22 19.84
C LEU A 811 2.55 -36.29 18.79
N GLY A 812 3.45 -35.95 17.85
CA GLY A 812 3.73 -36.72 16.64
C GLY A 812 2.97 -36.10 15.47
N GLY A 813 3.55 -36.19 14.27
CA GLY A 813 2.99 -35.55 13.08
C GLY A 813 3.78 -34.36 12.55
N ARG A 814 3.21 -33.71 11.54
CA ARG A 814 3.89 -32.68 10.72
C ARG A 814 4.24 -31.42 11.52
N THR A 815 3.42 -31.06 12.50
CA THR A 815 3.51 -29.78 13.22
C THR A 815 4.16 -29.86 14.59
N THR A 816 4.57 -31.07 15.04
CA THR A 816 5.08 -31.35 16.38
C THR A 816 6.42 -32.10 16.34
N VAL A 817 6.44 -33.41 16.08
CA VAL A 817 7.66 -34.23 15.99
C VAL A 817 7.60 -35.03 14.71
N ARG A 818 8.23 -34.49 13.65
CA ARG A 818 8.25 -35.10 12.32
C ARG A 818 9.07 -36.39 12.36
N GLY A 819 8.57 -37.44 11.72
CA GLY A 819 9.10 -38.81 11.86
C GLY A 819 8.26 -39.71 12.77
N PHE A 820 7.24 -39.16 13.45
CA PHE A 820 6.13 -39.92 14.05
C PHE A 820 4.83 -39.58 13.31
N LYS A 821 3.86 -40.52 13.31
CA LYS A 821 2.51 -40.26 12.77
C LYS A 821 1.73 -39.33 13.72
N GLU A 822 0.73 -38.64 13.18
CA GLU A 822 -0.12 -37.70 13.93
C GLU A 822 -0.67 -38.33 15.23
N ASP A 823 -0.58 -37.61 16.35
CA ASP A 823 -1.04 -38.02 17.68
C ASP A 823 -0.48 -39.37 18.24
N THR A 824 0.60 -39.93 17.66
CA THR A 824 1.14 -41.26 18.07
C THR A 824 2.33 -41.26 19.05
N LEU A 825 2.85 -40.09 19.46
CA LEU A 825 4.00 -39.98 20.36
C LEU A 825 3.57 -39.79 21.82
N GLY A 826 4.10 -40.63 22.70
CA GLY A 826 3.95 -40.52 24.15
C GLY A 826 3.40 -41.77 24.81
N ALA A 827 2.65 -41.58 25.90
CA ALA A 827 1.98 -42.65 26.61
C ALA A 827 1.01 -43.43 25.69
N LYS A 828 1.07 -44.76 25.81
CA LYS A 828 0.27 -45.73 25.07
C LYS A 828 -0.26 -46.79 26.03
N ALA A 829 -1.38 -47.39 25.65
CA ALA A 829 -1.91 -48.58 26.31
C ALA A 829 -1.15 -49.85 25.87
N ALA A 830 -1.49 -50.99 26.48
CA ALA A 830 -0.82 -52.26 26.25
C ALA A 830 -0.97 -52.81 24.81
N ASP A 831 -2.00 -52.38 24.09
CA ASP A 831 -2.25 -52.66 22.67
C ASP A 831 -1.54 -51.68 21.71
N GLY A 832 -0.85 -50.66 22.24
CA GLY A 832 -0.18 -49.61 21.48
C GLY A 832 -1.03 -48.38 21.17
N THR A 833 -2.31 -48.34 21.57
CA THR A 833 -3.19 -47.19 21.37
C THR A 833 -2.69 -45.95 22.13
N PRO A 834 -2.52 -44.77 21.49
CA PRO A 834 -2.13 -43.54 22.17
C PRO A 834 -3.18 -43.09 23.19
N THR A 835 -2.78 -42.82 24.43
CA THR A 835 -3.71 -42.40 25.51
C THR A 835 -3.68 -40.90 25.79
N GLY A 836 -2.79 -40.17 25.10
CA GLY A 836 -2.46 -38.79 25.41
C GLY A 836 -1.75 -38.67 26.77
N GLY A 837 -1.66 -37.45 27.28
CA GLY A 837 -1.10 -37.19 28.61
C GLY A 837 -1.58 -35.88 29.21
N ASP A 838 -1.35 -35.73 30.51
CA ASP A 838 -1.62 -34.49 31.25
C ASP A 838 -0.44 -33.51 31.20
N MET A 839 0.72 -33.95 30.72
CA MET A 839 1.94 -33.16 30.52
C MET A 839 2.48 -33.34 29.10
N MET A 840 3.03 -32.27 28.51
CA MET A 840 3.78 -32.35 27.26
C MET A 840 4.96 -31.39 27.19
N VAL A 841 5.98 -31.78 26.42
CA VAL A 841 7.03 -30.90 25.92
C VAL A 841 7.35 -31.26 24.47
N ASN A 842 7.60 -30.26 23.63
CA ASN A 842 7.99 -30.42 22.24
C ASN A 842 8.99 -29.32 21.88
N LEU A 843 10.05 -29.68 21.15
CA LEU A 843 11.11 -28.80 20.69
C LEU A 843 11.38 -29.07 19.21
N ASN A 844 11.53 -28.01 18.41
CA ASN A 844 11.89 -28.07 17.01
C ASN A 844 13.06 -27.12 16.75
N THR A 845 14.12 -27.62 16.13
CA THR A 845 15.22 -26.80 15.61
C THR A 845 15.33 -27.03 14.12
N GLU A 846 15.38 -25.97 13.34
CA GLU A 846 15.35 -26.06 11.89
C GLU A 846 16.22 -24.99 11.23
N LEU A 847 17.10 -25.40 10.32
CA LEU A 847 17.87 -24.52 9.44
C LEU A 847 17.21 -24.49 8.06
N ARG A 848 16.78 -23.30 7.63
CA ARG A 848 16.22 -23.00 6.30
C ARG A 848 17.29 -22.38 5.41
N VAL A 849 17.52 -22.96 4.25
CA VAL A 849 18.51 -22.51 3.27
C VAL A 849 17.79 -22.24 1.95
N PRO A 850 17.75 -20.98 1.44
CA PRO A 850 17.24 -20.71 0.10
C PRO A 850 18.18 -21.33 -0.93
N LEU A 851 17.61 -22.04 -1.90
CA LEU A 851 18.36 -22.77 -2.93
C LEU A 851 18.39 -21.99 -4.25
N ARG A 852 17.24 -21.86 -4.91
CA ARG A 852 17.08 -21.11 -6.16
C ARG A 852 15.64 -20.65 -6.33
N GLY A 853 15.43 -19.36 -6.58
CA GLY A 853 14.09 -18.77 -6.61
C GLY A 853 13.34 -19.02 -5.30
N GLU A 854 12.08 -19.41 -5.40
CA GLU A 854 11.20 -19.70 -4.26
C GLU A 854 11.40 -21.09 -3.62
N LEU A 855 12.46 -21.81 -3.98
CA LEU A 855 12.80 -23.13 -3.42
C LEU A 855 13.70 -22.98 -2.17
N ILE A 856 13.26 -23.54 -1.05
CA ILE A 856 13.95 -23.52 0.24
C ILE A 856 14.18 -24.96 0.71
N GLY A 857 15.44 -25.33 0.93
CA GLY A 857 15.80 -26.55 1.65
C GLY A 857 15.71 -26.34 3.17
N ALA A 858 15.41 -27.41 3.91
CA ALA A 858 15.41 -27.40 5.36
C ALA A 858 16.15 -28.62 5.92
N VAL A 859 16.83 -28.43 7.05
CA VAL A 859 17.38 -29.50 7.89
C VAL A 859 16.81 -29.30 9.28
N PHE A 860 16.27 -30.33 9.91
CA PHE A 860 15.63 -30.21 11.22
C PHE A 860 16.03 -31.30 12.21
N VAL A 861 15.85 -30.97 13.49
CA VAL A 861 15.91 -31.87 14.64
C VAL A 861 14.69 -31.55 15.51
N ASP A 862 13.84 -32.54 15.71
CA ASP A 862 12.66 -32.42 16.58
C ASP A 862 12.82 -33.32 17.81
N ALA A 863 12.21 -32.93 18.92
CA ALA A 863 12.11 -33.76 20.12
C ALA A 863 10.75 -33.55 20.79
N GLY A 864 10.28 -34.55 21.53
CA GLY A 864 9.05 -34.40 22.31
C GLY A 864 8.77 -35.53 23.27
N SER A 865 7.89 -35.25 24.22
CA SER A 865 7.37 -36.20 25.20
C SER A 865 5.94 -35.82 25.57
N VAL A 866 5.09 -36.82 25.79
CA VAL A 866 3.75 -36.70 26.38
C VAL A 866 3.62 -37.76 27.45
N TRP A 867 3.27 -37.36 28.67
CA TRP A 867 3.22 -38.25 29.83
C TRP A 867 2.13 -37.86 30.83
N PHE A 868 1.96 -38.67 31.86
CA PHE A 868 1.12 -38.37 33.02
C PHE A 868 1.99 -38.04 34.23
N ALA A 869 1.75 -36.90 34.88
CA ALA A 869 2.51 -36.40 36.02
C ALA A 869 2.54 -37.37 37.22
N ARG A 870 1.51 -38.20 37.38
CA ARG A 870 1.41 -39.24 38.40
C ARG A 870 2.38 -40.41 38.22
N ASN A 871 2.91 -40.63 37.01
CA ASN A 871 3.87 -41.69 36.73
C ASN A 871 5.29 -41.22 37.09
N THR A 872 5.57 -41.15 38.39
CA THR A 872 6.81 -40.59 38.97
C THR A 872 8.08 -41.35 38.62
N VAL A 873 7.98 -42.60 38.16
CA VAL A 873 9.10 -43.42 37.68
C VAL A 873 8.89 -43.72 36.21
N GLY A 874 9.83 -43.28 35.36
CA GLY A 874 9.84 -43.59 33.92
C GLY A 874 8.77 -42.88 33.07
N GLY A 875 7.95 -41.99 33.63
CA GLY A 875 6.89 -41.31 32.89
C GLY A 875 7.39 -40.35 31.80
N PHE A 876 8.44 -39.56 32.08
CA PHE A 876 9.03 -38.65 31.10
C PHE A 876 9.97 -39.38 30.14
N ASP A 877 9.65 -39.35 28.85
CA ASP A 877 10.37 -40.06 27.79
C ASP A 877 10.56 -39.16 26.56
N LEU A 878 11.75 -38.59 26.40
CA LEU A 878 12.05 -37.61 25.34
C LEU A 878 12.52 -38.30 24.05
N ARG A 879 11.56 -38.59 23.17
CA ARG A 879 11.79 -39.12 21.82
C ARG A 879 12.42 -38.06 20.91
N LYS A 880 13.29 -38.46 19.99
CA LYS A 880 14.07 -37.52 19.15
C LYS A 880 14.06 -37.95 17.69
N THR A 881 13.96 -36.98 16.79
CA THR A 881 14.05 -37.20 15.35
C THR A 881 14.96 -36.17 14.69
N SER A 882 15.45 -36.48 13.51
CA SER A 882 16.06 -35.50 12.61
C SER A 882 15.55 -35.74 11.19
N GLY A 883 15.75 -34.78 10.30
CA GLY A 883 15.22 -34.90 8.96
C GLY A 883 15.60 -33.79 7.99
N LEU A 884 15.14 -33.99 6.77
CA LEU A 884 15.27 -33.04 5.66
C LEU A 884 13.90 -32.57 5.22
N GLY A 885 13.81 -31.30 4.86
CA GLY A 885 12.61 -30.69 4.29
C GLY A 885 12.91 -29.99 2.97
N LEU A 886 11.90 -29.93 2.10
CA LEU A 886 11.91 -29.13 0.89
C LEU A 886 10.62 -28.31 0.82
N ARG A 887 10.75 -27.02 0.52
CA ARG A 887 9.64 -26.08 0.44
C ARG A 887 9.69 -25.29 -0.84
N TYR A 888 8.52 -25.08 -1.42
CA TYR A 888 8.34 -24.23 -2.59
C TYR A 888 7.25 -23.23 -2.28
N LEU A 889 7.57 -21.94 -2.28
CA LEU A 889 6.59 -20.88 -2.05
C LEU A 889 5.80 -20.66 -3.33
N THR A 890 4.48 -20.83 -3.27
CA THR A 890 3.57 -20.52 -4.38
C THR A 890 2.69 -19.32 -4.00
N PRO A 891 2.09 -18.62 -4.99
CA PRO A 891 1.12 -17.55 -4.72
C PRO A 891 -0.09 -18.00 -3.88
N VAL A 892 -0.41 -19.30 -3.84
CA VAL A 892 -1.53 -19.88 -3.08
C VAL A 892 -1.10 -20.59 -1.78
N GLY A 893 0.15 -20.37 -1.35
CA GLY A 893 0.72 -20.90 -0.11
C GLY A 893 1.93 -21.81 -0.32
N PRO A 894 2.62 -22.20 0.76
CA PRO A 894 3.77 -23.08 0.68
C PRO A 894 3.37 -24.52 0.34
N ILE A 895 4.15 -25.16 -0.55
CA ILE A 895 4.23 -26.61 -0.64
C ILE A 895 5.39 -27.05 0.24
N GLY A 896 5.20 -28.08 1.07
CA GLY A 896 6.22 -28.59 1.98
C GLY A 896 6.26 -30.12 1.99
N LEU A 897 7.46 -30.68 1.87
CA LEU A 897 7.75 -32.11 2.00
C LEU A 897 8.85 -32.27 3.05
N ASP A 898 8.57 -32.89 4.18
CA ASP A 898 9.52 -33.21 5.25
C ASP A 898 9.66 -34.74 5.39
N TYR A 899 10.88 -35.24 5.55
CA TYR A 899 11.19 -36.65 5.84
C TYR A 899 11.96 -36.74 7.15
N GLY A 900 11.36 -37.36 8.17
CA GLY A 900 11.92 -37.44 9.53
C GLY A 900 12.25 -38.87 9.95
N TRP A 901 13.46 -39.08 10.45
CA TRP A 901 13.98 -40.35 10.97
C TRP A 901 13.97 -40.36 12.50
N LYS A 902 13.60 -41.47 13.12
CA LYS A 902 13.67 -41.64 14.59
C LYS A 902 15.12 -41.92 14.98
N LEU A 903 15.70 -41.07 15.83
CA LEU A 903 17.07 -41.23 16.33
C LEU A 903 17.15 -42.32 17.42
N ASP A 904 16.03 -42.56 18.10
CA ASP A 904 15.84 -43.59 19.11
C ASP A 904 14.69 -44.56 18.72
N GLN A 905 14.77 -45.15 17.53
CA GLN A 905 13.78 -46.15 17.06
C GLN A 905 13.67 -47.33 18.03
N ARG A 906 12.44 -47.74 18.34
CA ARG A 906 12.13 -48.91 19.17
C ARG A 906 11.53 -50.05 18.36
N GLU A 907 11.51 -51.24 18.94
CA GLU A 907 10.85 -52.41 18.36
C GLU A 907 9.37 -52.10 18.09
N GLY A 908 8.86 -52.53 16.92
CA GLY A 908 7.52 -52.21 16.44
C GLY A 908 7.35 -50.81 15.81
N GLU A 909 8.35 -49.93 15.85
CA GLU A 909 8.27 -48.60 15.22
C GLU A 909 8.85 -48.56 13.80
N THR A 910 8.26 -47.74 12.94
CA THR A 910 8.84 -47.34 11.65
C THR A 910 10.14 -46.56 11.86
N ALA A 911 11.17 -46.78 11.02
CA ALA A 911 12.42 -46.02 11.12
C ALA A 911 12.24 -44.52 10.80
N ALA A 912 11.29 -44.20 9.92
CA ALA A 912 11.05 -42.84 9.42
C ALA A 912 9.60 -42.65 8.95
N GLU A 913 9.15 -41.40 8.84
CA GLU A 913 7.85 -41.02 8.28
C GLU A 913 7.99 -39.84 7.31
N TRP A 914 7.14 -39.82 6.28
CA TRP A 914 7.00 -38.71 5.34
C TRP A 914 5.84 -37.81 5.76
N HIS A 915 6.06 -36.50 5.69
CA HIS A 915 5.03 -35.48 5.91
C HIS A 915 4.98 -34.57 4.69
N PHE A 916 3.80 -34.41 4.10
CA PHE A 916 3.61 -33.58 2.91
C PHE A 916 2.42 -32.65 3.10
N THR A 917 2.52 -31.43 2.60
CA THR A 917 1.42 -30.47 2.58
C THR A 917 1.46 -29.52 1.38
N VAL A 918 0.28 -29.10 0.94
CA VAL A 918 0.05 -28.15 -0.16
C VAL A 918 -0.93 -27.09 0.31
N GLY A 919 -0.64 -25.83 -0.04
CA GLY A 919 -1.48 -24.68 0.25
C GLY A 919 -1.25 -24.09 1.64
N ALA A 920 -1.87 -22.95 1.92
CA ALA A 920 -1.85 -22.38 3.26
C ALA A 920 -2.37 -23.39 4.31
N VAL A 921 -1.77 -23.34 5.49
CA VAL A 921 -2.35 -23.87 6.72
C VAL A 921 -2.99 -22.65 7.37
N PHE A 922 -4.31 -22.61 7.35
CA PHE A 922 -5.12 -21.52 7.88
C PHE A 922 -5.27 -21.67 9.40
#